data_AF-V5FTK6-F1
#
_entry.id   AF-V5FTK6-F1
#
_cell.length_a   1.000
_cell.length_b   1.000
_cell.length_c   1.000
_cell.angle_alpha   90.00
_cell.angle_beta   90.00
_cell.angle_gamma   90.00
#
_symmetry.space_group_name_H-M   'P 1'
#
loop_
_entity.id
_entity.type
_entity.pdbx_description
1 polymer ?
#
loop_
_entity_poly.entity_id
_entity_poly.type
_entity_poly.pdbx_seq_one_letter_code
_entity_poly.pdbx_strand_id
1 'polypeptide(L)'
;MSSKAQSSRQRVLSRREIEALIADGHQVLIFDRKVLKVNVWLPYHPGGDKAILHMVGRDATDEITMFHSVNALRMLEKYQIGRIEGRWVNFVPPIQGGIFQRHEEETYGSDKADFTSEKLQEGVSERPSQTYLRSDSRINSISSSPVVVLDTTKAHAGSLQKPGFLDVRTKQEIDLDLSRYPSLDPTKQDEIVRKFHELHERIKAEGLYDCPYWAYAIETCRYVLLAAFVIIFLRQGWYIPSAISLGMLWHLLVFTVHDAAHLSITHDYTTDSLIAFTIASFIGGLSASWWKRNHNIHHIVTNAPEHDPDIEHIPFFAISHRFFTSLRSTFYERVMTYDTAAKVFIGAQHWLYYPVLLFGRFNLYALSWEHLLRGLGPRKGVAWWHRWYELVGQVFFWTWFGYGVLYKSIPTMRDRFIFLMVSHMVAMPLHVLFTVSHFAMSTADLGASESFPQKMLRTTMDVDCPEWLNFWYGGLQFQAIHHLFPRLPRHNLARTQKLVLEFCEDVKIPYAFYGIVDSNKHVLGRLADVAKQATILAECQKAAAKDIPSCSGGLWKQMSKQRSTELSSRVTTAQEFPDIQTIRNAIPSHCFEPSTWRSMGYVLRDVTMVVVLGWAALTYIPQIPNALLRGVAWMAYGYAQGLVCTGIWILAHEAGHGAFSVHQRFNDFVGWVLHSSLMVPYFSWKFSHHRHHRFTGHMEKDMAFVPQTKKDHGRPGLKTLYLDPEMVEDAPIVQLVQLLAHQLFGWQMYLFFNVSAGVKSKQRDESNWWRLSHFEPRSAVFRLNEAVYIALSDLGIGLTMTALYFASTVIGWPTVFLLYIVPYFWVHHWLVAITYLHHNHPDVHHYTPEGWTFVKGALATVDRDFGWVGRSLFHGIIDTHVVHHLFPRIPFYKAEEATEAIKPVLGDLYHCEQSSFIGQLWSTFTTCKYVENDPKVPGAMRWVE
;
A
#
# COMPACT_ATOMS: atom_id res chain seq x y z
N MET A 1 -35.65 -38.89 -41.52
CA MET A 1 -35.36 -38.15 -40.26
C MET A 1 -34.68 -36.79 -40.46
N SER A 2 -34.22 -36.41 -41.66
CA SER A 2 -33.48 -35.14 -41.88
C SER A 2 -34.34 -33.85 -41.83
N SER A 3 -35.58 -33.85 -42.33
CA SER A 3 -36.36 -32.60 -42.43
C SER A 3 -36.90 -32.04 -41.11
N LYS A 4 -37.27 -32.90 -40.14
CA LYS A 4 -37.74 -32.47 -38.79
C LYS A 4 -36.62 -31.82 -37.96
N ALA A 5 -35.39 -32.33 -38.05
CA ALA A 5 -34.24 -31.76 -37.33
C ALA A 5 -33.83 -30.39 -37.90
N GLN A 6 -33.85 -30.26 -39.24
CA GLN A 6 -33.55 -29.00 -39.93
C GLN A 6 -34.63 -27.93 -39.67
N SER A 7 -35.91 -28.34 -39.58
CA SER A 7 -37.03 -27.48 -39.16
C SER A 7 -36.88 -26.97 -37.73
N SER A 8 -36.41 -27.79 -36.78
CA SER A 8 -36.24 -27.35 -35.38
C SER A 8 -35.13 -26.30 -35.21
N ARG A 9 -34.02 -26.40 -35.95
CA ARG A 9 -32.89 -25.46 -35.86
C ARG A 9 -33.20 -24.07 -36.42
N GLN A 10 -34.15 -23.98 -37.35
CA GLN A 10 -34.60 -22.73 -37.95
C GLN A 10 -35.77 -22.10 -37.19
N ARG A 11 -36.33 -22.79 -36.17
CA ARG A 11 -37.39 -22.24 -35.33
C ARG A 11 -36.91 -20.97 -34.65
N VAL A 12 -37.70 -19.91 -34.79
CA VAL A 12 -37.51 -18.67 -34.05
C VAL A 12 -38.00 -18.88 -32.63
N LEU A 13 -37.13 -18.63 -31.64
CA LEU A 13 -37.46 -18.69 -30.22
C LEU A 13 -37.57 -17.27 -29.67
N SER A 14 -38.69 -17.00 -29.00
CA SER A 14 -38.92 -15.74 -28.31
C SER A 14 -38.06 -15.63 -27.05
N ARG A 15 -37.86 -14.39 -26.57
CA ARG A 15 -37.13 -14.13 -25.33
C ARG A 15 -37.77 -14.82 -24.11
N ARG A 16 -39.11 -14.89 -24.06
CA ARG A 16 -39.87 -15.58 -22.99
C ARG A 16 -39.69 -17.10 -23.04
N GLU A 17 -39.67 -17.71 -24.22
CA GLU A 17 -39.40 -19.16 -24.34
C GLU A 17 -37.98 -19.50 -23.86
N ILE A 18 -37.00 -18.65 -24.18
CA ILE A 18 -35.62 -18.83 -23.70
C ILE A 18 -35.54 -18.62 -22.19
N GLU A 19 -36.27 -17.64 -21.63
CA GLU A 19 -36.38 -17.43 -20.18
C GLU A 19 -36.94 -18.68 -19.48
N ALA A 20 -38.02 -19.27 -20.01
CA ALA A 20 -38.62 -20.48 -19.48
C ALA A 20 -37.66 -21.68 -19.53
N LEU A 21 -36.90 -21.84 -20.63
CA LEU A 21 -35.87 -22.88 -20.72
C LEU A 21 -34.81 -22.73 -19.63
N ILE A 22 -34.41 -21.49 -19.31
CA ILE A 22 -33.44 -21.22 -18.24
C ILE A 22 -34.07 -21.48 -16.86
N ALA A 23 -35.34 -21.11 -16.66
CA ALA A 23 -36.11 -21.42 -15.44
C ALA A 23 -36.25 -22.94 -15.20
N ASP A 24 -36.25 -23.74 -16.27
CA ASP A 24 -36.24 -25.21 -16.23
C ASP A 24 -34.84 -25.81 -16.00
N GLY A 25 -33.81 -24.96 -15.80
CA GLY A 25 -32.44 -25.38 -15.53
C GLY A 25 -31.64 -25.74 -16.80
N HIS A 26 -32.09 -25.34 -17.98
CA HIS A 26 -31.31 -25.50 -19.20
C HIS A 26 -30.24 -24.40 -19.34
N GLN A 27 -29.03 -24.79 -19.72
CA GLN A 27 -27.95 -23.84 -20.01
C GLN A 27 -28.09 -23.41 -21.46
N VAL A 28 -28.70 -22.25 -21.67
CA VAL A 28 -28.96 -21.68 -23.00
C VAL A 28 -28.16 -20.40 -23.18
N LEU A 29 -27.52 -20.25 -24.34
CA LEU A 29 -26.78 -19.04 -24.73
C LEU A 29 -27.02 -18.71 -26.21
N ILE A 30 -26.79 -17.45 -26.59
CA ILE A 30 -26.90 -16.99 -27.98
C ILE A 30 -25.51 -16.88 -28.61
N PHE A 31 -25.38 -17.36 -29.84
CA PHE A 31 -24.17 -17.28 -30.64
C PHE A 31 -24.53 -17.04 -32.11
N ASP A 32 -24.16 -15.90 -32.68
CA ASP A 32 -24.49 -15.49 -34.06
C ASP A 32 -25.98 -15.70 -34.38
N ARG A 33 -26.85 -15.14 -33.52
CA ARG A 33 -28.32 -15.30 -33.56
C ARG A 33 -28.84 -16.74 -33.42
N LYS A 34 -27.98 -17.74 -33.21
CA LYS A 34 -28.37 -19.14 -32.95
C LYS A 34 -28.57 -19.34 -31.46
N VAL A 35 -29.62 -20.06 -31.09
CA VAL A 35 -29.90 -20.44 -29.70
C VAL A 35 -29.24 -21.80 -29.45
N LEU A 36 -28.26 -21.84 -28.54
CA LEU A 36 -27.50 -23.05 -28.21
C LEU A 36 -27.91 -23.59 -26.84
N LYS A 37 -28.22 -24.88 -26.76
CA LYS A 37 -28.47 -25.60 -25.50
C LYS A 37 -27.28 -26.49 -25.15
N VAL A 38 -26.47 -26.07 -24.18
CA VAL A 38 -25.13 -26.61 -23.94
C VAL A 38 -25.03 -27.55 -22.72
N ASN A 39 -26.15 -27.94 -22.11
CA ASN A 39 -26.22 -28.85 -20.95
C ASN A 39 -25.27 -30.06 -21.06
N VAL A 40 -25.31 -30.75 -22.20
CA VAL A 40 -24.57 -32.00 -22.42
C VAL A 40 -23.07 -31.74 -22.61
N TRP A 41 -22.71 -30.56 -23.11
CA TRP A 41 -21.33 -30.20 -23.40
C TRP A 41 -20.58 -29.64 -22.20
N LEU A 42 -21.30 -29.03 -21.25
CA LEU A 42 -20.75 -28.41 -20.05
C LEU A 42 -19.62 -29.23 -19.36
N PRO A 43 -19.78 -30.55 -19.07
CA PRO A 43 -18.72 -31.33 -18.42
C PRO A 43 -17.53 -31.71 -19.32
N TYR A 44 -17.59 -31.40 -20.61
CA TYR A 44 -16.54 -31.66 -21.61
C TYR A 44 -15.78 -30.38 -22.01
N HIS A 45 -16.22 -29.22 -21.52
CA HIS A 45 -15.59 -27.95 -21.88
C HIS A 45 -14.18 -27.84 -21.27
N PRO A 46 -13.11 -27.71 -22.08
CA PRO A 46 -11.74 -27.71 -21.58
C PRO A 46 -11.41 -26.46 -20.75
N GLY A 47 -12.15 -25.36 -20.93
CA GLY A 47 -11.99 -24.13 -20.16
C GLY A 47 -12.69 -24.15 -18.79
N GLY A 48 -13.41 -25.22 -18.46
CA GLY A 48 -14.23 -25.32 -17.24
C GLY A 48 -15.70 -25.00 -17.48
N ASP A 49 -16.54 -25.48 -16.58
CA ASP A 49 -18.00 -25.32 -16.60
C ASP A 49 -18.44 -23.89 -16.27
N LYS A 50 -17.80 -23.25 -15.28
CA LYS A 50 -18.16 -21.90 -14.81
C LYS A 50 -18.06 -20.84 -15.90
N ALA A 51 -17.15 -21.00 -16.86
CA ALA A 51 -17.01 -20.07 -17.98
C ALA A 51 -18.30 -19.98 -18.79
N ILE A 52 -18.96 -21.12 -19.00
CA ILE A 52 -20.24 -21.21 -19.70
C ILE A 52 -21.37 -20.70 -18.81
N LEU A 53 -21.36 -21.00 -17.51
CA LEU A 53 -22.42 -20.60 -16.59
C LEU A 53 -22.57 -19.07 -16.48
N HIS A 54 -21.47 -18.32 -16.59
CA HIS A 54 -21.48 -16.86 -16.64
C HIS A 54 -22.05 -16.26 -17.93
N MET A 55 -22.33 -17.09 -18.95
CA MET A 55 -22.90 -16.66 -20.24
C MET A 55 -24.33 -17.17 -20.47
N VAL A 56 -24.92 -17.91 -19.52
CA VAL A 56 -26.30 -18.39 -19.65
C VAL A 56 -27.27 -17.21 -19.73
N GLY A 57 -28.08 -17.20 -20.78
CA GLY A 57 -29.05 -16.14 -21.08
C GLY A 57 -28.45 -14.92 -21.80
N ARG A 58 -27.16 -14.92 -22.12
CA ARG A 58 -26.48 -13.82 -22.84
C ARG A 58 -26.23 -14.17 -24.30
N ASP A 59 -26.08 -13.13 -25.10
CA ASP A 59 -25.36 -13.18 -26.36
C ASP A 59 -23.87 -13.22 -26.06
N ALA A 60 -23.28 -14.37 -26.34
CA ALA A 60 -21.88 -14.68 -26.09
C ALA A 60 -21.06 -14.70 -27.39
N THR A 61 -21.56 -14.05 -28.44
CA THR A 61 -20.95 -14.12 -29.78
C THR A 61 -19.50 -13.63 -29.76
N ASP A 62 -19.22 -12.52 -29.10
CA ASP A 62 -17.87 -11.94 -29.06
C ASP A 62 -16.92 -12.81 -28.23
N GLU A 63 -17.34 -13.18 -27.02
CA GLU A 63 -16.55 -14.04 -26.12
C GLU A 63 -16.29 -15.41 -26.75
N ILE A 64 -17.28 -16.02 -27.40
CA ILE A 64 -17.08 -17.32 -28.05
C ILE A 64 -16.10 -17.16 -29.22
N THR A 65 -16.26 -16.12 -30.04
CA THR A 65 -15.46 -15.93 -31.26
C THR A 65 -14.00 -15.61 -30.96
N MET A 66 -13.71 -14.78 -29.95
CA MET A 66 -12.33 -14.41 -29.61
C MET A 66 -11.55 -15.55 -28.93
N PHE A 67 -12.23 -16.40 -28.16
CA PHE A 67 -11.60 -17.40 -27.29
C PHE A 67 -11.45 -18.78 -27.94
N HIS A 68 -12.14 -19.05 -29.05
CA HIS A 68 -12.20 -20.39 -29.63
C HIS A 68 -11.60 -20.45 -31.04
N SER A 69 -11.04 -21.61 -31.38
CA SER A 69 -10.59 -21.91 -32.75
C SER A 69 -11.76 -22.13 -33.70
N VAL A 70 -11.53 -21.95 -34.99
CA VAL A 70 -12.55 -22.19 -36.04
C VAL A 70 -13.14 -23.60 -35.94
N ASN A 71 -12.32 -24.59 -35.59
CA ASN A 71 -12.78 -25.96 -35.37
C ASN A 71 -13.71 -26.08 -34.17
N ALA A 72 -13.40 -25.40 -33.06
CA ALA A 72 -14.26 -25.36 -31.88
C ALA A 72 -15.59 -24.64 -32.18
N LEU A 73 -15.56 -23.53 -32.93
CA LEU A 73 -16.76 -22.81 -33.36
C LEU A 73 -17.71 -23.70 -34.18
N ARG A 74 -17.18 -24.50 -35.11
CA ARG A 74 -17.98 -25.47 -35.89
C ARG A 74 -18.62 -26.55 -35.02
N MET A 75 -18.00 -26.92 -33.90
CA MET A 75 -18.57 -27.90 -32.97
C MET A 75 -19.78 -27.36 -32.22
N LEU A 76 -19.83 -26.06 -31.94
CA LEU A 76 -20.92 -25.42 -31.21
C LEU A 76 -22.26 -25.50 -31.96
N GLU A 77 -22.23 -25.50 -33.29
CA GLU A 77 -23.43 -25.61 -34.13
C GLU A 77 -24.23 -26.89 -33.90
N LYS A 78 -23.59 -27.94 -33.35
CA LYS A 78 -24.27 -29.20 -33.01
C LYS A 78 -25.31 -29.03 -31.90
N TYR A 79 -25.15 -28.01 -31.05
CA TYR A 79 -26.00 -27.72 -29.90
C TYR A 79 -27.10 -26.70 -30.22
N GLN A 80 -27.25 -26.30 -31.49
CA GLN A 80 -28.30 -25.39 -31.91
C GLN A 80 -29.69 -26.03 -31.79
N ILE A 81 -30.59 -25.31 -31.11
CA ILE A 81 -32.00 -25.69 -30.92
C ILE A 81 -32.98 -24.71 -31.56
N GLY A 82 -32.50 -23.58 -32.09
CA GLY A 82 -33.31 -22.55 -32.73
C GLY A 82 -32.49 -21.33 -33.13
N ARG A 83 -33.17 -20.23 -33.43
CA ARG A 83 -32.59 -18.91 -33.70
C ARG A 83 -33.43 -17.81 -33.06
N ILE A 84 -32.87 -16.63 -32.92
CA ILE A 84 -33.60 -15.41 -32.54
C ILE A 84 -33.76 -14.49 -33.75
N GLU A 85 -34.71 -13.57 -33.68
CA GLU A 85 -34.88 -12.48 -34.65
C GLU A 85 -34.63 -11.13 -33.98
N GLY A 86 -33.91 -10.26 -34.69
CA GLY A 86 -33.51 -8.94 -34.16
C GLY A 86 -32.40 -9.02 -33.11
N ARG A 87 -32.30 -7.94 -32.33
CA ARG A 87 -31.29 -7.76 -31.28
C ARG A 87 -31.63 -8.55 -30.03
N TRP A 88 -30.68 -9.33 -29.51
CA TRP A 88 -30.83 -9.97 -28.20
C TRP A 88 -30.63 -8.96 -27.07
N VAL A 89 -31.45 -9.04 -26.04
CA VAL A 89 -31.23 -8.31 -24.80
C VAL A 89 -30.84 -9.32 -23.73
N ASN A 90 -29.59 -9.21 -23.27
CA ASN A 90 -28.99 -10.13 -22.33
C ASN A 90 -29.80 -10.24 -21.02
N PHE A 91 -29.87 -11.45 -20.48
CA PHE A 91 -30.27 -11.68 -19.10
C PHE A 91 -29.06 -11.58 -18.15
N VAL A 92 -29.34 -11.32 -16.88
CA VAL A 92 -28.37 -11.60 -15.81
C VAL A 92 -28.31 -13.13 -15.63
N PRO A 93 -27.14 -13.77 -15.78
CA PRO A 93 -27.01 -15.21 -15.63
C PRO A 93 -27.48 -15.71 -14.25
N PRO A 94 -28.02 -16.95 -14.13
CA PRO A 94 -28.41 -17.53 -12.85
C PRO A 94 -27.27 -17.57 -11.82
N ILE A 95 -26.04 -17.84 -12.26
CA ILE A 95 -24.86 -17.86 -11.38
C ILE A 95 -24.55 -16.47 -10.79
N GLN A 96 -25.00 -15.39 -11.43
CA GLN A 96 -24.87 -14.01 -10.98
C GLN A 96 -26.13 -13.52 -10.23
N GLY A 97 -27.08 -14.40 -9.92
CA GLY A 97 -28.31 -14.08 -9.20
C GLY A 97 -29.51 -13.73 -10.07
N GLY A 98 -29.47 -14.00 -11.38
CA GLY A 98 -30.65 -13.85 -12.25
C GLY A 98 -31.81 -14.75 -11.83
N ILE A 99 -33.02 -14.18 -11.79
CA ILE A 99 -34.26 -14.87 -11.43
C ILE A 99 -35.10 -15.06 -12.70
N PHE A 100 -35.61 -16.27 -12.92
CA PHE A 100 -36.32 -16.68 -14.14
C PHE A 100 -37.66 -17.33 -13.79
N GLN A 101 -38.72 -17.00 -14.51
CA GLN A 101 -40.07 -17.50 -14.26
C GLN A 101 -40.43 -18.67 -15.20
N ARG A 102 -41.24 -19.62 -14.71
CA ARG A 102 -41.77 -20.73 -15.51
C ARG A 102 -43.03 -20.30 -16.26
N HIS A 103 -43.26 -20.93 -17.41
CA HIS A 103 -44.46 -20.75 -18.22
C HIS A 103 -45.68 -21.39 -17.51
N GLU A 104 -46.60 -20.59 -16.98
CA GLU A 104 -47.95 -21.09 -16.65
C GLU A 104 -48.76 -21.20 -17.95
N GLU A 105 -49.35 -22.37 -18.20
CA GLU A 105 -50.24 -22.60 -19.34
C GLU A 105 -51.50 -21.73 -19.18
N GLU A 106 -51.60 -20.64 -19.94
CA GLU A 106 -52.85 -19.88 -20.08
C GLU A 106 -53.93 -20.81 -20.62
N THR A 107 -54.86 -21.18 -19.74
CA THR A 107 -56.08 -21.88 -20.10
C THR A 107 -56.96 -20.90 -20.89
N TYR A 108 -57.31 -21.29 -22.11
CA TYR A 108 -58.21 -20.54 -22.99
C TYR A 108 -59.47 -20.06 -22.27
N GLY A 109 -59.70 -18.75 -22.27
CA GLY A 109 -60.96 -18.10 -21.94
C GLY A 109 -61.14 -16.90 -22.86
N SER A 110 -62.17 -16.96 -23.70
CA SER A 110 -62.56 -15.90 -24.62
C SER A 110 -62.77 -14.56 -23.91
N ASP A 111 -62.30 -13.46 -24.49
CA ASP A 111 -63.19 -12.37 -24.90
C ASP A 111 -62.47 -11.34 -25.79
N LYS A 112 -63.20 -10.88 -26.80
CA LYS A 112 -62.83 -9.83 -27.75
C LYS A 112 -62.87 -8.46 -27.05
N ALA A 113 -61.91 -7.57 -27.32
CA ALA A 113 -62.16 -6.18 -27.71
C ALA A 113 -60.87 -5.39 -28.05
N ASP A 114 -60.87 -4.87 -29.27
CA ASP A 114 -60.39 -3.59 -29.79
C ASP A 114 -58.97 -3.03 -29.54
N PHE A 115 -58.34 -2.76 -30.70
CA PHE A 115 -57.28 -1.80 -30.96
C PHE A 115 -57.68 -0.37 -30.55
N THR A 116 -56.84 0.29 -29.75
CA THR A 116 -56.50 1.71 -29.96
C THR A 116 -55.08 1.99 -29.48
N SER A 117 -54.35 2.74 -30.31
CA SER A 117 -53.00 3.26 -30.11
C SER A 117 -52.95 4.42 -29.11
N GLU A 118 -51.75 4.66 -28.60
CA GLU A 118 -51.26 5.82 -27.82
C GLU A 118 -51.43 5.80 -26.28
N LYS A 119 -50.33 5.43 -25.59
CA LYS A 119 -49.62 6.34 -24.66
C LYS A 119 -48.33 5.72 -24.12
N LEU A 120 -47.24 6.47 -24.26
CA LEU A 120 -46.01 6.37 -23.48
C LEU A 120 -46.31 6.74 -22.02
N GLN A 121 -46.00 5.87 -21.05
CA GLN A 121 -45.23 6.15 -19.82
C GLN A 121 -45.34 5.02 -18.79
N GLU A 122 -44.19 4.75 -18.15
CA GLU A 122 -44.01 4.27 -16.77
C GLU A 122 -44.58 2.89 -16.39
N GLY A 123 -43.68 1.89 -16.33
CA GLY A 123 -43.93 0.60 -15.72
C GLY A 123 -43.24 0.48 -14.35
N VAL A 124 -43.89 0.99 -13.31
CA VAL A 124 -43.71 0.59 -11.91
C VAL A 124 -44.98 -0.15 -11.49
N SER A 125 -44.86 -1.35 -10.93
CA SER A 125 -45.81 -1.93 -9.95
C SER A 125 -45.15 -3.17 -9.35
N GLU A 126 -44.65 -3.16 -8.10
CA GLU A 126 -45.37 -3.24 -6.82
C GLU A 126 -46.20 -4.53 -6.59
N ARG A 127 -45.58 -5.38 -5.75
CA ARG A 127 -46.04 -6.29 -4.67
C ARG A 127 -46.75 -7.64 -4.96
N PRO A 128 -46.31 -8.72 -4.27
CA PRO A 128 -46.88 -10.06 -4.35
C PRO A 128 -47.88 -10.37 -3.21
N SER A 129 -48.87 -11.21 -3.52
CA SER A 129 -49.77 -11.86 -2.58
C SER A 129 -49.09 -13.08 -1.94
N GLN A 130 -49.14 -13.17 -0.60
CA GLN A 130 -48.78 -14.38 0.15
C GLN A 130 -49.78 -15.51 -0.14
N THR A 131 -49.34 -16.77 -0.23
CA THR A 131 -49.49 -17.82 0.82
C THR A 131 -49.22 -19.21 0.23
N TYR A 132 -48.33 -19.97 0.88
CA TYR A 132 -48.43 -21.40 1.27
C TYR A 132 -47.12 -22.20 1.13
N LEU A 133 -46.63 -22.62 2.30
CA LEU A 133 -45.60 -23.63 2.56
C LEU A 133 -46.22 -25.05 2.54
N ARG A 134 -45.47 -26.02 2.03
CA ARG A 134 -45.38 -27.43 2.49
C ARG A 134 -44.13 -28.07 1.84
N SER A 135 -43.05 -28.36 2.58
CA SER A 135 -42.76 -29.58 3.37
C SER A 135 -42.87 -30.86 2.51
N ASP A 136 -41.95 -31.83 2.44
CA ASP A 136 -40.85 -32.34 3.28
C ASP A 136 -39.85 -33.08 2.35
N SER A 137 -38.57 -33.37 2.63
CA SER A 137 -38.10 -34.25 3.71
C SER A 137 -36.56 -34.41 3.71
N ARG A 138 -35.96 -34.20 4.90
CA ARG A 138 -34.95 -34.99 5.65
C ARG A 138 -33.66 -35.43 4.90
N ILE A 139 -32.45 -35.17 5.42
CA ILE A 139 -31.84 -35.90 6.55
C ILE A 139 -30.59 -35.17 7.13
N ASN A 140 -30.59 -35.13 8.47
CA ASN A 140 -29.54 -35.13 9.51
C ASN A 140 -28.56 -33.95 9.77
N SER A 141 -28.76 -33.46 10.99
CA SER A 141 -28.08 -32.48 11.82
C SER A 141 -26.71 -32.90 12.36
N ILE A 142 -25.77 -31.96 12.38
CA ILE A 142 -24.78 -31.84 13.46
C ILE A 142 -24.75 -30.35 13.89
N SER A 143 -24.77 -30.16 15.21
CA SER A 143 -24.96 -28.93 15.98
C SER A 143 -23.86 -27.86 15.79
N SER A 144 -24.25 -26.63 15.47
CA SER A 144 -23.54 -25.39 15.84
C SER A 144 -24.50 -24.21 16.02
N SER A 145 -24.19 -23.38 17.01
CA SER A 145 -24.93 -22.22 17.55
C SER A 145 -25.30 -21.13 16.51
N PRO A 146 -26.26 -20.22 16.80
CA PRO A 146 -27.04 -19.55 15.77
C PRO A 146 -26.23 -18.50 15.01
N VAL A 147 -26.13 -18.69 13.70
CA VAL A 147 -25.75 -17.68 12.73
C VAL A 147 -26.91 -16.69 12.63
N VAL A 148 -26.67 -15.43 12.98
CA VAL A 148 -27.60 -14.33 12.70
C VAL A 148 -27.57 -14.10 11.19
N VAL A 149 -28.52 -14.73 10.49
CA VAL A 149 -28.83 -14.43 9.08
C VAL A 149 -29.63 -13.13 9.09
N LEU A 150 -29.00 -12.03 8.66
CA LEU A 150 -29.71 -10.78 8.42
C LEU A 150 -30.56 -10.97 7.15
N ASP A 151 -31.84 -11.28 7.36
CA ASP A 151 -32.87 -11.37 6.34
C ASP A 151 -33.16 -9.97 5.79
N THR A 152 -32.66 -9.66 4.59
CA THR A 152 -32.85 -8.38 3.91
C THR A 152 -34.20 -8.26 3.18
N THR A 153 -35.18 -9.13 3.43
CA THR A 153 -36.47 -9.09 2.70
C THR A 153 -37.66 -8.51 3.46
N LYS A 154 -37.46 -7.88 4.63
CA LYS A 154 -38.53 -7.11 5.31
C LYS A 154 -38.05 -5.77 5.86
N ALA A 155 -37.70 -4.84 4.98
CA ALA A 155 -37.79 -3.42 5.31
C ALA A 155 -39.26 -2.98 5.15
N HIS A 156 -39.85 -2.51 6.25
CA HIS A 156 -41.19 -1.96 6.32
C HIS A 156 -41.45 -0.93 5.20
N ALA A 157 -42.55 -1.12 4.48
CA ALA A 157 -43.25 -0.06 3.80
C ALA A 157 -43.68 0.99 4.84
N GLY A 158 -42.93 2.08 4.92
CA GLY A 158 -43.20 3.17 5.87
C GLY A 158 -41.95 3.75 6.53
N SER A 159 -40.90 4.01 5.76
CA SER A 159 -39.78 4.90 6.13
C SER A 159 -38.87 5.04 4.90
N LEU A 160 -38.64 6.25 4.41
CA LEU A 160 -37.54 6.53 3.49
C LEU A 160 -36.21 6.27 4.25
N GLN A 161 -35.76 5.01 4.27
CA GLN A 161 -34.43 4.67 4.75
C GLN A 161 -33.41 5.20 3.75
N LYS A 162 -32.54 6.08 4.24
CA LYS A 162 -31.40 6.58 3.46
C LYS A 162 -30.52 5.39 3.05
N PRO A 163 -30.04 5.31 1.80
CA PRO A 163 -29.16 4.22 1.35
C PRO A 163 -27.93 4.13 2.25
N GLY A 164 -27.45 2.90 2.50
CA GLY A 164 -26.25 2.67 3.31
C GLY A 164 -25.03 3.31 2.65
N PHE A 165 -24.01 3.66 3.46
CA PHE A 165 -22.77 4.28 2.97
C PHE A 165 -22.13 3.52 1.78
N LEU A 166 -22.12 2.19 1.86
CA LEU A 166 -21.57 1.33 0.79
C LEU A 166 -22.43 1.36 -0.48
N ASP A 167 -23.75 1.47 -0.37
CA ASP A 167 -24.66 1.55 -1.52
C ASP A 167 -24.50 2.87 -2.28
N VAL A 168 -24.35 3.98 -1.54
CA VAL A 168 -24.04 5.30 -2.12
C VAL A 168 -22.72 5.25 -2.87
N ARG A 169 -21.70 4.59 -2.30
CA ARG A 169 -20.39 4.48 -2.94
C ARG A 169 -20.43 3.65 -4.21
N THR A 170 -21.11 2.49 -4.20
CA THR A 170 -21.31 1.68 -5.41
C THR A 170 -21.96 2.51 -6.51
N LYS A 171 -22.97 3.30 -6.16
CA LYS A 171 -23.65 4.19 -7.12
C LYS A 171 -22.70 5.26 -7.69
N GLN A 172 -21.86 5.88 -6.86
CA GLN A 172 -20.86 6.86 -7.32
C GLN A 172 -19.86 6.26 -8.32
N GLU A 173 -19.40 5.02 -8.11
CA GLU A 173 -18.49 4.36 -9.05
C GLU A 173 -19.17 4.08 -10.39
N ILE A 174 -20.43 3.63 -10.36
CA ILE A 174 -21.24 3.42 -11.57
C ILE A 174 -21.47 4.75 -12.30
N ASP A 175 -21.88 5.80 -11.59
CA ASP A 175 -22.15 7.12 -12.18
C ASP A 175 -20.88 7.72 -12.83
N LEU A 176 -19.71 7.52 -12.20
CA LEU A 176 -18.42 7.94 -12.75
C LEU A 176 -18.10 7.22 -14.06
N ASP A 177 -18.26 5.89 -14.09
CA ASP A 177 -18.02 5.10 -15.31
C ASP A 177 -19.00 5.47 -16.43
N LEU A 178 -20.29 5.64 -16.11
CA LEU A 178 -21.29 6.09 -17.08
C LEU A 178 -21.02 7.49 -17.64
N SER A 179 -20.31 8.34 -16.90
CA SER A 179 -19.88 9.66 -17.38
C SER A 179 -18.65 9.60 -18.30
N ARG A 180 -17.82 8.57 -18.16
CA ARG A 180 -16.52 8.44 -18.82
C ARG A 180 -16.57 7.58 -20.09
N TYR A 181 -17.41 6.55 -20.11
CA TYR A 181 -17.53 5.60 -21.22
C TYR A 181 -18.77 5.89 -22.08
N PRO A 182 -18.79 5.40 -23.34
CA PRO A 182 -19.96 5.52 -24.20
C PRO A 182 -21.23 4.98 -23.53
N SER A 183 -22.35 5.61 -23.89
CA SER A 183 -23.66 5.27 -23.35
C SER A 183 -24.06 3.82 -23.61
N LEU A 184 -24.76 3.23 -22.64
CA LEU A 184 -25.26 1.85 -22.71
C LEU A 184 -26.54 1.73 -23.55
N ASP A 185 -26.86 2.74 -24.35
CA ASP A 185 -28.02 2.67 -25.24
C ASP A 185 -27.78 1.59 -26.31
N PRO A 186 -28.84 0.86 -26.72
CA PRO A 186 -28.71 -0.22 -27.68
C PRO A 186 -27.99 0.17 -28.97
N THR A 187 -28.30 1.34 -29.54
CA THR A 187 -27.76 1.78 -30.83
C THR A 187 -26.25 2.03 -30.76
N LYS A 188 -25.78 2.68 -29.70
CA LYS A 188 -24.36 2.97 -29.51
C LYS A 188 -23.57 1.70 -29.20
N GLN A 189 -24.10 0.82 -28.36
CA GLN A 189 -23.45 -0.46 -28.08
C GLN A 189 -23.37 -1.36 -29.32
N ASP A 190 -24.40 -1.36 -30.18
CA ASP A 190 -24.39 -2.10 -31.44
C ASP A 190 -23.38 -1.49 -32.44
N GLU A 191 -23.21 -0.16 -32.46
CA GLU A 191 -22.17 0.51 -33.25
C GLU A 191 -20.76 0.08 -32.81
N ILE A 192 -20.52 0.02 -31.49
CA ILE A 192 -19.24 -0.43 -30.91
C ILE A 192 -18.95 -1.87 -31.33
N VAL A 193 -19.92 -2.78 -31.17
CA VAL A 193 -19.77 -4.19 -31.54
C VAL A 193 -19.48 -4.34 -33.05
N ARG A 194 -20.20 -3.60 -33.91
CA ARG A 194 -19.95 -3.62 -35.36
C ARG A 194 -18.52 -3.18 -35.70
N LYS A 195 -18.06 -2.06 -35.15
CA LYS A 195 -16.68 -1.58 -35.37
C LYS A 195 -15.64 -2.54 -34.79
N PHE A 196 -15.94 -3.22 -33.69
CA PHE A 196 -15.08 -4.25 -33.12
C PHE A 196 -14.95 -5.47 -34.05
N HIS A 197 -16.03 -5.88 -34.71
CA HIS A 197 -15.97 -6.94 -35.74
C HIS A 197 -15.14 -6.52 -36.95
N GLU A 198 -15.26 -5.27 -37.40
CA GLU A 198 -14.42 -4.71 -38.48
C GLU A 198 -12.93 -4.70 -38.10
N LEU A 199 -12.62 -4.31 -36.86
CA LEU A 199 -11.27 -4.40 -36.31
C LEU A 199 -10.75 -5.84 -36.32
N HIS A 200 -11.55 -6.81 -35.87
CA HIS A 200 -11.15 -8.21 -35.84
C HIS A 200 -10.87 -8.77 -37.24
N GLU A 201 -11.68 -8.42 -38.24
CA GLU A 201 -11.42 -8.82 -39.64
C GLU A 201 -10.14 -8.17 -40.18
N ARG A 202 -9.85 -6.91 -39.83
CA ARG A 202 -8.57 -6.27 -40.18
C ARG A 202 -7.38 -6.96 -39.52
N ILE A 203 -7.47 -7.34 -38.25
CA ILE A 203 -6.43 -8.11 -37.53
C ILE A 203 -6.15 -9.45 -38.23
N LYS A 204 -7.20 -10.16 -38.67
CA LYS A 204 -7.05 -11.40 -39.45
C LYS A 204 -6.41 -11.13 -40.81
N ALA A 205 -6.83 -10.07 -41.51
CA ALA A 205 -6.30 -9.71 -42.83
C ALA A 205 -4.82 -9.32 -42.78
N GLU A 206 -4.36 -8.69 -41.68
CA GLU A 206 -2.94 -8.40 -41.44
C GLU A 206 -2.11 -9.63 -41.00
N GLY A 207 -2.72 -10.82 -40.85
CA GLY A 207 -2.03 -12.05 -40.47
C GLY A 207 -1.54 -12.07 -39.03
N LEU A 208 -2.10 -11.24 -38.14
CA LEU A 208 -1.56 -11.05 -36.78
C LEU A 208 -1.80 -12.26 -35.85
N TYR A 209 -2.60 -13.24 -36.27
CA TYR A 209 -2.71 -14.53 -35.56
C TYR A 209 -1.55 -15.49 -35.87
N ASP A 210 -0.75 -15.22 -36.90
CA ASP A 210 0.39 -16.06 -37.26
C ASP A 210 1.54 -15.86 -36.27
N CYS A 211 1.96 -16.94 -35.62
CA CYS A 211 3.00 -16.91 -34.61
C CYS A 211 4.40 -16.94 -35.24
N PRO A 212 5.27 -15.93 -34.99
CA PRO A 212 6.65 -15.97 -35.44
C PRO A 212 7.48 -16.92 -34.54
N TYR A 213 7.50 -18.22 -34.86
CA TYR A 213 8.16 -19.24 -34.04
C TYR A 213 9.64 -18.95 -33.73
N TRP A 214 10.34 -18.26 -34.63
CA TRP A 214 11.75 -17.88 -34.41
C TRP A 214 11.95 -16.98 -33.19
N ALA A 215 10.94 -16.20 -32.80
CA ALA A 215 11.03 -15.40 -31.59
C ALA A 215 11.18 -16.27 -30.32
N TYR A 216 10.58 -17.47 -30.30
CA TYR A 216 10.78 -18.43 -29.21
C TYR A 216 12.16 -19.11 -29.23
N ALA A 217 12.87 -19.12 -30.36
CA ALA A 217 14.25 -19.59 -30.39
C ALA A 217 15.15 -18.68 -29.54
N ILE A 218 14.94 -17.36 -29.61
CA ILE A 218 15.65 -16.38 -28.78
C ILE A 218 15.36 -16.61 -27.30
N GLU A 219 14.10 -16.84 -26.94
CA GLU A 219 13.73 -17.13 -25.55
C GLU A 219 14.32 -18.46 -25.07
N THR A 220 14.33 -19.48 -25.94
CA THR A 220 14.97 -20.76 -25.63
C THR A 220 16.47 -20.59 -25.33
N CYS A 221 17.18 -19.75 -26.09
CA CYS A 221 18.56 -19.41 -25.77
C CYS A 221 18.71 -18.77 -24.38
N ARG A 222 17.80 -17.86 -23.99
CA ARG A 222 17.79 -17.26 -22.64
C ARG A 222 17.51 -18.30 -21.55
N TYR A 223 16.56 -19.21 -21.78
CA TYR A 223 16.24 -20.28 -20.84
C TYR A 223 17.43 -21.20 -20.62
N VAL A 224 18.07 -21.64 -21.70
CA VAL A 224 19.27 -22.50 -21.64
C VAL A 224 20.41 -21.78 -20.94
N LEU A 225 20.63 -20.48 -21.22
CA LEU A 225 21.66 -19.69 -20.55
C LEU A 225 21.41 -19.57 -19.05
N LEU A 226 20.19 -19.23 -18.63
CA LEU A 226 19.83 -19.14 -17.21
C LEU A 226 19.93 -20.50 -16.52
N ALA A 227 19.46 -21.58 -17.15
CA ALA A 227 19.61 -22.93 -16.63
C ALA A 227 21.09 -23.33 -16.48
N ALA A 228 21.95 -22.96 -17.43
CA ALA A 228 23.39 -23.16 -17.32
C ALA A 228 23.97 -22.38 -16.13
N PHE A 229 23.59 -21.12 -15.92
CA PHE A 229 24.01 -20.34 -14.75
C PHE A 229 23.55 -20.95 -13.43
N VAL A 230 22.31 -21.45 -13.35
CA VAL A 230 21.84 -22.19 -12.17
C VAL A 230 22.79 -23.32 -11.83
N ILE A 231 23.13 -24.17 -12.81
CA ILE A 231 24.00 -25.33 -12.61
C ILE A 231 25.44 -24.91 -12.27
N ILE A 232 26.00 -23.94 -12.99
CA ILE A 232 27.38 -23.45 -12.79
C ILE A 232 27.54 -22.86 -11.39
N PHE A 233 26.66 -21.93 -11.00
CA PHE A 233 26.73 -21.29 -9.69
C PHE A 233 26.42 -22.25 -8.55
N LEU A 234 25.49 -23.19 -8.74
CA LEU A 234 25.20 -24.22 -7.74
C LEU A 234 26.42 -25.10 -7.47
N ARG A 235 27.16 -25.51 -8.52
CA ARG A 235 28.39 -26.30 -8.41
C ARG A 235 29.54 -25.54 -7.74
N GLN A 236 29.58 -24.23 -7.90
CA GLN A 236 30.59 -23.36 -7.26
C GLN A 236 30.23 -23.00 -5.80
N GLY A 237 29.08 -23.43 -5.28
CA GLY A 237 28.60 -23.06 -3.96
C GLY A 237 28.04 -21.64 -3.87
N TRP A 238 27.79 -20.97 -5.01
CA TRP A 238 27.24 -19.62 -5.08
C TRP A 238 25.71 -19.68 -5.10
N TYR A 239 25.13 -19.98 -3.94
CA TYR A 239 23.70 -20.29 -3.82
C TYR A 239 22.78 -19.10 -4.13
N ILE A 240 23.14 -17.87 -3.74
CA ILE A 240 22.32 -16.68 -4.03
C ILE A 240 22.28 -16.38 -5.54
N PRO A 241 23.42 -16.25 -6.26
CA PRO A 241 23.39 -16.08 -7.72
C PRO A 241 22.64 -17.21 -8.44
N SER A 242 22.85 -18.46 -8.03
CA SER A 242 22.13 -19.62 -8.58
C SER A 242 20.61 -19.49 -8.38
N ALA A 243 20.17 -19.09 -7.18
CA ALA A 243 18.76 -18.87 -6.88
C ALA A 243 18.17 -17.71 -7.70
N ILE A 244 18.90 -16.60 -7.88
CA ILE A 244 18.47 -15.48 -8.73
C ILE A 244 18.29 -15.94 -10.18
N SER A 245 19.25 -16.69 -10.73
CA SER A 245 19.14 -17.23 -12.09
C SER A 245 17.94 -18.17 -12.24
N LEU A 246 17.64 -18.98 -11.22
CA LEU A 246 16.48 -19.88 -11.22
C LEU A 246 15.16 -19.10 -11.16
N GLY A 247 15.09 -18.07 -10.31
CA GLY A 247 13.91 -17.20 -10.23
C GLY A 247 13.65 -16.44 -11.54
N MET A 248 14.71 -15.92 -12.17
CA MET A 248 14.61 -15.30 -13.50
C MET A 248 14.19 -16.30 -14.57
N LEU A 249 14.69 -17.54 -14.53
CA LEU A 249 14.27 -18.60 -15.45
C LEU A 249 12.76 -18.85 -15.33
N TRP A 250 12.26 -19.01 -14.10
CA TRP A 250 10.83 -19.21 -13.88
C TRP A 250 9.98 -18.00 -14.28
N HIS A 251 10.45 -16.78 -14.02
CA HIS A 251 9.79 -15.54 -14.47
C HIS A 251 9.58 -15.55 -15.99
N LEU A 252 10.64 -15.82 -16.77
CA LEU A 252 10.55 -15.79 -18.23
C LEU A 252 9.78 -16.98 -18.83
N LEU A 253 9.80 -18.15 -18.19
CA LEU A 253 9.08 -19.33 -18.68
C LEU A 253 7.56 -19.15 -18.60
N VAL A 254 7.05 -18.38 -17.62
CA VAL A 254 5.61 -18.17 -17.48
C VAL A 254 5.00 -17.52 -18.72
N PHE A 255 5.71 -16.63 -19.40
CA PHE A 255 5.18 -16.01 -20.62
C PHE A 255 4.90 -17.05 -21.72
N THR A 256 5.77 -18.04 -21.89
CA THR A 256 5.55 -19.12 -22.86
C THR A 256 4.43 -20.07 -22.40
N VAL A 257 4.33 -20.33 -21.10
CA VAL A 257 3.20 -21.10 -20.53
C VAL A 257 1.88 -20.39 -20.79
N HIS A 258 1.83 -19.07 -20.58
CA HIS A 258 0.66 -18.23 -20.78
C HIS A 258 0.17 -18.29 -22.23
N ASP A 259 1.08 -18.05 -23.18
CA ASP A 259 0.80 -18.06 -24.63
C ASP A 259 0.29 -19.44 -25.08
N ALA A 260 0.97 -20.51 -24.67
CA ALA A 260 0.55 -21.87 -24.97
C ALA A 260 -0.81 -22.20 -24.32
N ALA A 261 -1.05 -21.77 -23.08
CA ALA A 261 -2.29 -22.06 -22.39
C ALA A 261 -3.52 -21.40 -23.05
N HIS A 262 -3.32 -20.28 -23.75
CA HIS A 262 -4.28 -19.56 -24.61
C HIS A 262 -4.33 -20.02 -26.07
N LEU A 263 -3.58 -21.06 -26.44
CA LEU A 263 -3.49 -21.57 -27.81
C LEU A 263 -2.96 -20.53 -28.82
N SER A 264 -2.06 -19.66 -28.39
CA SER A 264 -1.51 -18.57 -29.22
C SER A 264 -0.17 -18.93 -29.87
N ILE A 265 0.35 -20.15 -29.67
CA ILE A 265 1.62 -20.59 -30.26
C ILE A 265 1.35 -21.35 -31.56
N THR A 266 0.79 -22.56 -31.46
CA THR A 266 0.53 -23.40 -32.63
C THR A 266 -0.94 -23.39 -33.06
N HIS A 267 -1.82 -22.83 -32.22
CA HIS A 267 -3.29 -22.90 -32.36
C HIS A 267 -3.86 -24.32 -32.28
N ASP A 268 -3.02 -25.34 -32.04
CA ASP A 268 -3.45 -26.71 -31.80
C ASP A 268 -3.63 -26.96 -30.30
N TYR A 269 -4.82 -27.41 -29.93
CA TYR A 269 -5.20 -27.61 -28.54
C TYR A 269 -4.26 -28.57 -27.78
N THR A 270 -3.88 -29.67 -28.43
CA THR A 270 -3.09 -30.72 -27.78
C THR A 270 -1.64 -30.31 -27.65
N THR A 271 -1.07 -29.78 -28.73
CA THR A 271 0.34 -29.36 -28.81
C THR A 271 0.61 -28.22 -27.83
N ASP A 272 -0.21 -27.17 -27.85
CA ASP A 272 -0.01 -26.04 -26.94
C ASP A 272 -0.29 -26.43 -25.48
N SER A 273 -1.26 -27.32 -25.22
CA SER A 273 -1.45 -27.86 -23.86
C SER A 273 -0.23 -28.66 -23.38
N LEU A 274 0.39 -29.48 -24.24
CA LEU A 274 1.62 -30.20 -23.89
C LEU A 274 2.78 -29.24 -23.60
N ILE A 275 2.95 -28.18 -24.42
CA ILE A 275 3.98 -27.15 -24.17
C ILE A 275 3.74 -26.49 -22.81
N ALA A 276 2.51 -26.01 -22.56
CA ALA A 276 2.15 -25.34 -21.32
C ALA A 276 2.37 -26.24 -20.09
N PHE A 277 1.88 -27.48 -20.12
CA PHE A 277 1.97 -28.40 -18.97
C PHE A 277 3.39 -28.90 -18.73
N THR A 278 4.17 -29.15 -19.79
CA THR A 278 5.57 -29.54 -19.65
C THR A 278 6.34 -28.44 -18.92
N ILE A 279 6.25 -27.20 -19.41
CA ILE A 279 6.98 -26.08 -18.83
C ILE A 279 6.46 -25.77 -17.42
N ALA A 280 5.14 -25.64 -17.24
CA ALA A 280 4.55 -25.28 -15.96
C ALA A 280 4.80 -26.34 -14.89
N SER A 281 4.51 -27.61 -15.16
CA SER A 281 4.54 -28.65 -14.13
C SER A 281 5.91 -29.29 -13.94
N PHE A 282 6.65 -29.61 -15.02
CA PHE A 282 7.96 -30.28 -14.87
C PHE A 282 9.08 -29.30 -14.49
N ILE A 283 9.01 -28.05 -14.98
CA ILE A 283 10.05 -27.04 -14.76
C ILE A 283 9.62 -26.01 -13.70
N GLY A 284 8.37 -25.55 -13.74
CA GLY A 284 7.86 -24.54 -12.82
C GLY A 284 7.27 -25.08 -11.51
N GLY A 285 6.86 -26.35 -11.48
CA GLY A 285 6.09 -26.92 -10.35
C GLY A 285 4.68 -26.34 -10.20
N LEU A 286 4.12 -25.74 -11.23
CA LEU A 286 2.77 -25.15 -11.24
C LEU A 286 1.82 -25.95 -12.14
N SER A 287 0.52 -25.84 -11.90
CA SER A 287 -0.49 -26.43 -12.78
C SER A 287 -1.03 -25.38 -13.75
N ALA A 288 -0.79 -25.58 -15.05
CA ALA A 288 -1.39 -24.72 -16.07
C ALA A 288 -2.87 -25.07 -16.30
N SER A 289 -3.35 -26.28 -15.96
CA SER A 289 -4.80 -26.55 -16.00
C SER A 289 -5.57 -25.82 -14.91
N TRP A 290 -5.01 -25.70 -13.70
CA TRP A 290 -5.54 -24.80 -12.67
C TRP A 290 -5.63 -23.38 -13.22
N TRP A 291 -4.52 -22.88 -13.76
CA TRP A 291 -4.45 -21.53 -14.30
C TRP A 291 -5.49 -21.33 -15.41
N LYS A 292 -5.62 -22.24 -16.37
CA LYS A 292 -6.64 -22.16 -17.44
C LYS A 292 -8.06 -22.10 -16.87
N ARG A 293 -8.39 -22.95 -15.89
CA ARG A 293 -9.72 -22.96 -15.26
C ARG A 293 -10.02 -21.65 -14.54
N ASN A 294 -9.02 -21.05 -13.92
CA ASN A 294 -9.14 -19.81 -13.16
C ASN A 294 -9.19 -18.58 -14.10
N HIS A 295 -8.17 -18.45 -14.93
CA HIS A 295 -7.93 -17.30 -15.80
C HIS A 295 -8.97 -17.17 -16.92
N ASN A 296 -9.52 -18.28 -17.44
CA ASN A 296 -10.63 -18.18 -18.41
C ASN A 296 -11.89 -17.55 -17.81
N ILE A 297 -12.10 -17.67 -16.49
CA ILE A 297 -13.20 -16.99 -15.81
C ILE A 297 -12.89 -15.51 -15.69
N HIS A 298 -11.67 -15.18 -15.24
CA HIS A 298 -11.19 -13.80 -15.18
C HIS A 298 -11.46 -13.06 -16.48
N HIS A 299 -11.10 -13.61 -17.64
CA HIS A 299 -11.38 -13.01 -18.96
C HIS A 299 -12.85 -12.72 -19.29
N ILE A 300 -13.81 -13.44 -18.71
CA ILE A 300 -15.25 -13.26 -19.00
C ILE A 300 -15.86 -12.25 -18.01
N VAL A 301 -15.41 -12.30 -16.76
CA VAL A 301 -15.95 -11.51 -15.65
C VAL A 301 -14.92 -10.56 -15.05
N THR A 302 -13.99 -10.06 -15.86
CA THR A 302 -12.84 -9.24 -15.43
C THR A 302 -13.26 -8.16 -14.44
N ASN A 303 -12.55 -8.10 -13.31
CA ASN A 303 -12.76 -7.17 -12.20
C ASN A 303 -14.12 -7.22 -11.50
N ALA A 304 -14.93 -8.27 -11.69
CA ALA A 304 -16.19 -8.44 -10.96
C ALA A 304 -15.94 -9.04 -9.56
N PRO A 305 -16.18 -8.31 -8.44
CA PRO A 305 -15.76 -8.75 -7.11
C PRO A 305 -16.35 -10.09 -6.62
N GLU A 306 -17.53 -10.49 -7.10
CA GLU A 306 -18.18 -11.75 -6.74
C GLU A 306 -17.79 -12.93 -7.64
N HIS A 307 -17.17 -12.66 -8.79
CA HIS A 307 -17.10 -13.61 -9.89
C HIS A 307 -15.69 -13.86 -10.41
N ASP A 308 -14.81 -12.86 -10.30
CA ASP A 308 -13.45 -12.91 -10.81
C ASP A 308 -12.47 -13.45 -9.77
N PRO A 309 -11.95 -14.67 -9.94
CA PRO A 309 -11.05 -15.26 -8.95
C PRO A 309 -9.67 -14.55 -8.87
N ASP A 310 -9.28 -13.77 -9.89
CA ASP A 310 -7.99 -13.08 -9.92
C ASP A 310 -7.95 -11.82 -9.04
N ILE A 311 -9.07 -11.46 -8.38
CA ILE A 311 -9.13 -10.35 -7.42
C ILE A 311 -9.67 -10.77 -6.04
N GLU A 312 -9.97 -12.05 -5.84
CA GLU A 312 -10.59 -12.61 -4.63
C GLU A 312 -9.54 -13.01 -3.57
N HIS A 313 -8.79 -12.02 -3.07
CA HIS A 313 -7.59 -12.25 -2.24
C HIS A 313 -7.77 -11.99 -0.74
N ILE A 314 -9.00 -11.98 -0.23
CA ILE A 314 -9.27 -11.89 1.20
C ILE A 314 -8.54 -13.02 1.95
N PRO A 315 -7.82 -12.73 3.05
CA PRO A 315 -7.80 -11.46 3.80
C PRO A 315 -6.76 -10.42 3.36
N PHE A 316 -5.89 -10.70 2.39
CA PHE A 316 -4.72 -9.86 2.11
C PHE A 316 -5.02 -8.60 1.29
N PHE A 317 -5.85 -8.72 0.26
CA PHE A 317 -6.20 -7.59 -0.62
C PHE A 317 -7.71 -7.51 -0.85
N ALA A 318 -8.20 -6.28 -0.93
CA ALA A 318 -9.52 -5.90 -1.38
C ALA A 318 -9.39 -4.67 -2.29
N ILE A 319 -9.78 -4.82 -3.56
CA ILE A 319 -9.74 -3.74 -4.56
C ILE A 319 -11.08 -3.00 -4.73
N SER A 320 -12.10 -3.44 -3.98
CA SER A 320 -13.45 -2.88 -3.97
C SER A 320 -14.01 -2.85 -2.54
N HIS A 321 -14.80 -1.83 -2.21
CA HIS A 321 -15.51 -1.75 -0.93
C HIS A 321 -16.56 -2.84 -0.76
N ARG A 322 -16.98 -3.48 -1.86
CA ARG A 322 -17.98 -4.56 -1.83
C ARG A 322 -17.52 -5.72 -0.93
N PHE A 323 -16.21 -5.99 -0.81
CA PHE A 323 -15.70 -7.04 0.07
C PHE A 323 -16.05 -6.83 1.55
N PHE A 324 -16.40 -5.61 1.99
CA PHE A 324 -16.73 -5.33 3.40
C PHE A 324 -18.07 -5.89 3.85
N THR A 325 -18.93 -6.31 2.92
CA THR A 325 -20.22 -6.96 3.23
C THR A 325 -20.12 -8.48 3.36
N SER A 326 -18.91 -9.05 3.29
CA SER A 326 -18.67 -10.50 3.22
C SER A 326 -19.36 -11.16 2.03
N LEU A 327 -18.75 -11.05 0.86
CA LEU A 327 -19.28 -11.53 -0.41
C LEU A 327 -19.11 -13.05 -0.58
N ARG A 328 -20.02 -13.68 -1.33
CA ARG A 328 -19.87 -15.07 -1.76
C ARG A 328 -19.22 -15.12 -3.14
N SER A 329 -18.07 -15.79 -3.22
CA SER A 329 -17.39 -16.07 -4.50
C SER A 329 -18.17 -17.12 -5.29
N THR A 330 -18.51 -16.83 -6.55
CA THR A 330 -19.11 -17.82 -7.45
C THR A 330 -18.08 -18.81 -8.00
N PHE A 331 -16.78 -18.44 -7.99
CA PHE A 331 -15.71 -19.33 -8.44
C PHE A 331 -15.27 -20.34 -7.36
N TYR A 332 -15.00 -19.88 -6.14
CA TYR A 332 -14.59 -20.76 -5.04
C TYR A 332 -15.78 -21.35 -4.27
N GLU A 333 -17.00 -20.89 -4.53
CA GLU A 333 -18.24 -21.32 -3.85
C GLU A 333 -18.22 -21.14 -2.33
N ARG A 334 -17.42 -20.18 -1.84
CA ARG A 334 -17.27 -19.87 -0.42
C ARG A 334 -17.57 -18.40 -0.14
N VAL A 335 -17.95 -18.12 1.11
CA VAL A 335 -18.07 -16.75 1.61
C VAL A 335 -16.69 -16.23 1.96
N MET A 336 -16.30 -15.10 1.38
CA MET A 336 -15.09 -14.35 1.69
C MET A 336 -15.40 -13.41 2.86
N THR A 337 -15.18 -13.89 4.06
CA THR A 337 -15.57 -13.19 5.29
C THR A 337 -14.68 -11.99 5.58
N TYR A 338 -15.29 -10.83 5.83
CA TYR A 338 -14.59 -9.63 6.29
C TYR A 338 -14.37 -9.68 7.83
N ASP A 339 -13.51 -10.61 8.23
CA ASP A 339 -13.20 -10.91 9.63
C ASP A 339 -12.09 -10.00 10.21
N THR A 340 -11.67 -10.27 11.45
CA THR A 340 -10.62 -9.48 12.12
C THR A 340 -9.29 -9.52 11.38
N ALA A 341 -8.92 -10.64 10.77
CA ALA A 341 -7.70 -10.72 9.99
C ALA A 341 -7.82 -9.84 8.74
N ALA A 342 -8.93 -9.94 8.01
CA ALA A 342 -9.21 -9.09 6.85
C ALA A 342 -9.18 -7.60 7.22
N LYS A 343 -9.75 -7.20 8.35
CA LYS A 343 -9.69 -5.80 8.84
C LYS A 343 -8.26 -5.30 9.04
N VAL A 344 -7.38 -6.13 9.62
CA VAL A 344 -5.97 -5.79 9.86
C VAL A 344 -5.20 -5.70 8.55
N PHE A 345 -5.28 -6.73 7.71
CA PHE A 345 -4.54 -6.79 6.46
C PHE A 345 -5.02 -5.75 5.45
N ILE A 346 -6.34 -5.57 5.28
CA ILE A 346 -6.92 -4.56 4.39
C ILE A 346 -6.60 -3.15 4.87
N GLY A 347 -6.60 -2.89 6.19
CA GLY A 347 -6.18 -1.58 6.72
C GLY A 347 -4.74 -1.21 6.33
N ALA A 348 -3.89 -2.21 6.09
CA ALA A 348 -2.48 -2.03 5.72
C ALA A 348 -2.14 -2.50 4.29
N GLN A 349 -3.13 -2.82 3.44
CA GLN A 349 -2.88 -3.57 2.19
C GLN A 349 -1.96 -2.86 1.20
N HIS A 350 -2.00 -1.53 1.16
CA HIS A 350 -1.12 -0.71 0.33
C HIS A 350 0.34 -0.76 0.80
N TRP A 351 0.61 -1.00 2.09
CA TRP A 351 1.96 -1.30 2.62
C TRP A 351 2.39 -2.73 2.31
N LEU A 352 1.43 -3.64 2.42
CA LEU A 352 1.67 -5.08 2.33
C LEU A 352 1.70 -5.57 0.88
N TYR A 353 1.39 -4.73 -0.10
CA TYR A 353 1.35 -5.08 -1.52
C TYR A 353 2.60 -5.83 -1.99
N TYR A 354 3.77 -5.18 -2.08
CA TYR A 354 5.00 -5.88 -2.49
C TYR A 354 5.43 -6.99 -1.51
N PRO A 355 5.42 -6.78 -0.17
CA PRO A 355 5.76 -7.84 0.78
C PRO A 355 4.96 -9.12 0.63
N VAL A 356 3.65 -9.05 0.38
CA VAL A 356 2.81 -10.23 0.18
C VAL A 356 3.08 -10.86 -1.19
N LEU A 357 3.25 -10.04 -2.24
CA LEU A 357 3.55 -10.54 -3.59
C LEU A 357 4.90 -11.29 -3.67
N LEU A 358 5.87 -10.99 -2.81
CA LEU A 358 7.12 -11.77 -2.67
C LEU A 358 6.87 -13.26 -2.35
N PHE A 359 5.71 -13.58 -1.77
CA PHE A 359 5.31 -14.95 -1.44
C PHE A 359 4.21 -15.50 -2.36
N GLY A 360 3.78 -14.75 -3.38
CA GLY A 360 2.67 -15.12 -4.28
C GLY A 360 2.86 -16.49 -4.92
N ARG A 361 4.10 -16.85 -5.28
CA ARG A 361 4.41 -18.16 -5.88
C ARG A 361 4.07 -19.34 -4.96
N PHE A 362 4.21 -19.20 -3.65
CA PHE A 362 3.85 -20.26 -2.71
C PHE A 362 2.33 -20.51 -2.71
N ASN A 363 1.54 -19.45 -2.85
CA ASN A 363 0.09 -19.57 -3.03
C ASN A 363 -0.24 -20.32 -4.34
N LEU A 364 0.49 -20.07 -5.42
CA LEU A 364 0.30 -20.79 -6.68
C LEU A 364 0.58 -22.31 -6.55
N TYR A 365 1.55 -22.73 -5.71
CA TYR A 365 1.75 -24.15 -5.40
C TYR A 365 0.55 -24.75 -4.68
N ALA A 366 0.02 -24.06 -3.67
CA ALA A 366 -1.14 -24.52 -2.91
C ALA A 366 -2.35 -24.70 -3.84
N LEU A 367 -2.62 -23.72 -4.71
CA LEU A 367 -3.71 -23.76 -5.67
C LEU A 367 -3.53 -24.85 -6.73
N SER A 368 -2.29 -25.05 -7.21
CA SER A 368 -1.95 -26.12 -8.16
C SER A 368 -2.22 -27.50 -7.56
N TRP A 369 -1.75 -27.74 -6.33
CA TRP A 369 -1.98 -29.02 -5.65
C TRP A 369 -3.45 -29.23 -5.29
N GLU A 370 -4.14 -28.19 -4.80
CA GLU A 370 -5.58 -28.26 -4.52
C GLU A 370 -6.35 -28.69 -5.78
N HIS A 371 -6.08 -28.05 -6.91
CA HIS A 371 -6.72 -28.35 -8.19
C HIS A 371 -6.53 -29.82 -8.61
N LEU A 372 -5.27 -30.29 -8.57
CA LEU A 372 -4.91 -31.64 -9.02
C LEU A 372 -5.41 -32.73 -8.06
N LEU A 373 -5.35 -32.50 -6.74
CA LEU A 373 -5.78 -33.49 -5.74
C LEU A 373 -7.30 -33.59 -5.64
N ARG A 374 -8.01 -32.46 -5.66
CA ARG A 374 -9.49 -32.44 -5.68
C ARG A 374 -10.08 -32.84 -7.04
N GLY A 375 -9.25 -32.89 -8.09
CA GLY A 375 -9.66 -33.28 -9.43
C GLY A 375 -10.69 -32.32 -10.01
N LEU A 376 -10.40 -31.02 -9.89
CA LEU A 376 -11.28 -29.91 -10.29
C LEU A 376 -11.18 -29.58 -11.79
N GLY A 377 -10.23 -30.18 -12.51
CA GLY A 377 -10.09 -30.05 -13.96
C GLY A 377 -11.04 -30.96 -14.75
N PRO A 378 -11.04 -30.85 -16.10
CA PRO A 378 -11.87 -31.67 -16.97
C PRO A 378 -11.62 -33.18 -16.79
N ARG A 379 -12.70 -33.96 -16.61
CA ARG A 379 -12.64 -35.42 -16.44
C ARG A 379 -13.06 -36.20 -17.70
N LYS A 380 -13.60 -35.49 -18.68
CA LYS A 380 -14.14 -36.05 -19.92
C LYS A 380 -13.63 -35.27 -21.12
N GLY A 381 -13.87 -35.80 -22.32
CA GLY A 381 -13.50 -35.16 -23.57
C GLY A 381 -12.00 -35.19 -23.82
N VAL A 382 -11.50 -34.34 -24.71
CA VAL A 382 -10.10 -34.31 -25.15
C VAL A 382 -9.09 -33.95 -24.05
N ALA A 383 -9.57 -33.42 -22.93
CA ALA A 383 -8.76 -32.90 -21.83
C ALA A 383 -8.60 -33.86 -20.63
N TRP A 384 -9.15 -35.08 -20.71
CA TRP A 384 -9.21 -36.04 -19.59
C TRP A 384 -7.84 -36.39 -18.98
N TRP A 385 -6.78 -36.35 -19.80
CA TRP A 385 -5.42 -36.76 -19.43
C TRP A 385 -4.63 -35.67 -18.70
N HIS A 386 -5.10 -34.41 -18.72
CA HIS A 386 -4.36 -33.24 -18.19
C HIS A 386 -3.93 -33.43 -16.74
N ARG A 387 -4.87 -33.87 -15.88
CA ARG A 387 -4.64 -34.10 -14.46
C ARG A 387 -3.47 -35.04 -14.20
N TRP A 388 -3.45 -36.17 -14.90
CA TRP A 388 -2.45 -37.21 -14.68
C TRP A 388 -1.09 -36.80 -15.19
N TYR A 389 -1.05 -36.11 -16.34
CA TYR A 389 0.17 -35.57 -16.90
C TYR A 389 0.83 -34.54 -15.97
N GLU A 390 0.06 -33.59 -15.45
CA GLU A 390 0.58 -32.58 -14.53
C GLU A 390 0.93 -33.17 -13.16
N LEU A 391 0.24 -34.19 -12.66
CA LEU A 391 0.64 -34.91 -11.44
C LEU A 391 2.03 -35.55 -11.59
N VAL A 392 2.31 -36.19 -12.74
CA VAL A 392 3.64 -36.71 -13.06
C VAL A 392 4.66 -35.57 -13.10
N GLY A 393 4.30 -34.45 -13.74
CA GLY A 393 5.14 -33.25 -13.79
C GLY A 393 5.47 -32.69 -12.41
N GLN A 394 4.49 -32.62 -11.50
CA GLN A 394 4.68 -32.16 -10.12
C GLN A 394 5.62 -33.07 -9.33
N VAL A 395 5.43 -34.39 -9.43
CA VAL A 395 6.32 -35.37 -8.79
C VAL A 395 7.74 -35.22 -9.34
N PHE A 396 7.88 -35.07 -10.65
CA PHE A 396 9.17 -34.83 -11.30
C PHE A 396 9.82 -33.53 -10.80
N PHE A 397 9.06 -32.44 -10.74
CA PHE A 397 9.54 -31.14 -10.28
C PHE A 397 10.10 -31.21 -8.85
N TRP A 398 9.32 -31.73 -7.91
CA TRP A 398 9.77 -31.84 -6.52
C TRP A 398 10.92 -32.84 -6.34
N THR A 399 11.05 -33.82 -7.24
CA THR A 399 12.20 -34.72 -7.26
C THR A 399 13.48 -33.99 -7.66
N TRP A 400 13.49 -33.22 -8.76
CA TRP A 400 14.73 -32.54 -9.17
C TRP A 400 15.00 -31.28 -8.33
N PHE A 401 13.98 -30.49 -8.02
CA PHE A 401 14.13 -29.23 -7.27
C PHE A 401 14.24 -29.50 -5.76
N GLY A 402 13.23 -30.15 -5.18
CA GLY A 402 13.17 -30.40 -3.74
C GLY A 402 14.24 -31.37 -3.26
N TYR A 403 14.33 -32.53 -3.90
CA TYR A 403 15.33 -33.54 -3.52
C TYR A 403 16.70 -33.30 -4.16
N GLY A 404 16.77 -33.07 -5.48
CA GLY A 404 18.04 -32.88 -6.19
C GLY A 404 18.77 -31.59 -5.79
N VAL A 405 18.16 -30.43 -6.01
CA VAL A 405 18.80 -29.13 -5.77
C VAL A 405 18.85 -28.81 -4.28
N LEU A 406 17.71 -28.76 -3.58
CA LEU A 406 17.70 -28.31 -2.18
C LEU A 406 18.33 -29.34 -1.24
N TYR A 407 17.85 -30.59 -1.24
CA TYR A 407 18.31 -31.58 -0.26
C TYR A 407 19.70 -32.16 -0.56
N LYS A 408 19.98 -32.54 -1.82
CA LYS A 408 21.23 -33.23 -2.17
C LYS A 408 22.39 -32.29 -2.51
N SER A 409 22.15 -31.16 -3.17
CA SER A 409 23.23 -30.27 -3.64
C SER A 409 23.63 -29.16 -2.66
N ILE A 410 22.76 -28.75 -1.74
CA ILE A 410 23.04 -27.66 -0.78
C ILE A 410 23.25 -28.27 0.63
N PRO A 411 24.41 -28.06 1.27
CA PRO A 411 24.79 -28.79 2.48
C PRO A 411 24.10 -28.28 3.75
N THR A 412 23.89 -26.97 3.90
CA THR A 412 23.37 -26.38 5.15
C THR A 412 21.87 -26.05 5.04
N MET A 413 21.13 -26.17 6.15
CA MET A 413 19.72 -25.79 6.19
C MET A 413 19.51 -24.28 5.98
N ARG A 414 20.45 -23.46 6.43
CA ARG A 414 20.41 -22.01 6.21
C ARG A 414 20.48 -21.68 4.73
N ASP A 415 21.41 -22.28 4.00
CA ASP A 415 21.59 -22.00 2.57
C ASP A 415 20.42 -22.54 1.75
N ARG A 416 19.85 -23.69 2.13
CA ARG A 416 18.60 -24.22 1.52
C ARG A 416 17.45 -23.24 1.66
N PHE A 417 17.26 -22.69 2.87
CA PHE A 417 16.23 -21.71 3.13
C PHE A 417 16.47 -20.43 2.31
N ILE A 418 17.69 -19.91 2.29
CA ILE A 418 18.04 -18.71 1.49
C ILE A 418 17.79 -18.97 0.00
N PHE A 419 18.25 -20.11 -0.53
CA PHE A 419 18.05 -20.48 -1.92
C PHE A 419 16.56 -20.57 -2.29
N LEU A 420 15.77 -21.25 -1.45
CA LEU A 420 14.33 -21.36 -1.62
C LEU A 420 13.69 -19.96 -1.64
N MET A 421 13.96 -19.14 -0.62
CA MET A 421 13.38 -17.81 -0.51
C MET A 421 13.75 -16.91 -1.70
N VAL A 422 15.04 -16.80 -2.04
CA VAL A 422 15.52 -15.92 -3.11
C VAL A 422 14.97 -16.37 -4.47
N SER A 423 15.01 -17.68 -4.79
CA SER A 423 14.52 -18.17 -6.09
C SER A 423 13.03 -17.92 -6.31
N HIS A 424 12.24 -17.86 -5.24
CA HIS A 424 10.80 -17.61 -5.32
C HIS A 424 10.48 -16.11 -5.35
N MET A 425 11.19 -15.33 -4.52
CA MET A 425 11.02 -13.88 -4.43
C MET A 425 11.46 -13.16 -5.71
N VAL A 426 12.47 -13.66 -6.42
CA VAL A 426 12.94 -13.07 -7.69
C VAL A 426 11.89 -13.17 -8.80
N ALA A 427 10.94 -14.11 -8.71
CA ALA A 427 9.83 -14.22 -9.66
C ALA A 427 8.65 -13.28 -9.31
N MET A 428 8.73 -12.52 -8.21
CA MET A 428 7.68 -11.57 -7.79
C MET A 428 7.26 -10.54 -8.84
N PRO A 429 8.15 -9.99 -9.69
CA PRO A 429 7.76 -9.02 -10.70
C PRO A 429 6.60 -9.49 -11.59
N LEU A 430 6.52 -10.79 -11.89
CA LEU A 430 5.39 -11.38 -12.61
C LEU A 430 4.04 -11.13 -11.92
N HIS A 431 3.97 -11.25 -10.59
CA HIS A 431 2.74 -10.98 -9.85
C HIS A 431 2.36 -9.50 -9.92
N VAL A 432 3.35 -8.61 -9.87
CA VAL A 432 3.14 -7.17 -10.06
C VAL A 432 2.59 -6.91 -11.46
N LEU A 433 3.11 -7.55 -12.51
CA LEU A 433 2.63 -7.37 -13.88
C LEU A 433 1.15 -7.71 -14.07
N PHE A 434 0.68 -8.81 -13.46
CA PHE A 434 -0.74 -9.14 -13.52
C PHE A 434 -1.60 -8.15 -12.73
N THR A 435 -1.16 -7.77 -11.54
CA THR A 435 -1.97 -6.93 -10.64
C THR A 435 -2.02 -5.47 -11.10
N VAL A 436 -0.95 -4.92 -11.68
CA VAL A 436 -0.94 -3.52 -12.16
C VAL A 436 -2.02 -3.27 -13.19
N SER A 437 -2.25 -4.20 -14.11
CA SER A 437 -3.17 -4.02 -15.23
C SER A 437 -4.66 -4.14 -14.86
N HIS A 438 -4.97 -4.57 -13.63
CA HIS A 438 -6.34 -4.87 -13.18
C HIS A 438 -6.73 -4.15 -11.89
N PHE A 439 -5.86 -4.12 -10.88
CA PHE A 439 -6.23 -3.64 -9.54
C PHE A 439 -6.59 -2.16 -9.49
N ALA A 440 -6.09 -1.37 -10.43
CA ALA A 440 -6.41 0.06 -10.56
C ALA A 440 -7.71 0.31 -11.37
N MET A 441 -8.18 -0.69 -12.11
CA MET A 441 -9.27 -0.55 -13.07
C MET A 441 -10.63 -0.70 -12.43
N SER A 442 -11.69 -0.31 -13.15
CA SER A 442 -13.03 -0.29 -12.58
C SER A 442 -13.50 -1.67 -12.14
N THR A 443 -14.15 -1.71 -10.99
CA THR A 443 -14.86 -2.88 -10.45
C THR A 443 -16.38 -2.72 -10.52
N ALA A 444 -16.87 -1.66 -11.20
CA ALA A 444 -18.28 -1.37 -11.29
C ALA A 444 -18.99 -2.33 -12.25
N ASP A 445 -20.20 -2.76 -11.86
CA ASP A 445 -21.10 -3.53 -12.71
C ASP A 445 -22.07 -2.57 -13.42
N LEU A 446 -21.85 -2.39 -14.73
CA LEU A 446 -22.70 -1.56 -15.59
C LEU A 446 -23.92 -2.33 -16.14
N GLY A 447 -24.07 -3.60 -15.75
CA GLY A 447 -25.16 -4.47 -16.17
C GLY A 447 -24.94 -5.14 -17.52
N ALA A 448 -25.90 -5.99 -17.90
CA ALA A 448 -25.77 -6.89 -19.04
C ALA A 448 -25.83 -6.21 -20.42
N SER A 449 -26.10 -4.90 -20.46
CA SER A 449 -26.19 -4.10 -21.68
C SER A 449 -24.82 -3.60 -22.19
N GLU A 450 -23.79 -3.61 -21.34
CA GLU A 450 -22.43 -3.27 -21.74
C GLU A 450 -21.87 -4.31 -22.73
N SER A 451 -21.31 -3.83 -23.83
CA SER A 451 -20.66 -4.68 -24.85
C SER A 451 -19.33 -5.25 -24.36
N PHE A 452 -18.98 -6.45 -24.86
CA PHE A 452 -17.71 -7.11 -24.57
C PHE A 452 -16.48 -6.21 -24.72
N PRO A 453 -16.24 -5.53 -25.87
CA PRO A 453 -15.05 -4.69 -26.03
C PRO A 453 -14.99 -3.51 -25.07
N GLN A 454 -16.13 -2.87 -24.76
CA GLN A 454 -16.17 -1.77 -23.80
C GLN A 454 -15.85 -2.26 -22.39
N LYS A 455 -16.42 -3.39 -21.98
CA LYS A 455 -16.13 -4.00 -20.67
C LYS A 455 -14.63 -4.29 -20.52
N MET A 456 -14.03 -4.99 -21.49
CA MET A 456 -12.60 -5.35 -21.42
C MET A 456 -11.69 -4.12 -21.34
N LEU A 457 -11.99 -3.06 -22.10
CA LEU A 457 -11.22 -1.80 -22.08
C LEU A 457 -11.45 -0.97 -20.81
N ARG A 458 -12.57 -1.17 -20.11
CA ARG A 458 -12.87 -0.50 -18.84
C ARG A 458 -12.25 -1.19 -17.64
N THR A 459 -12.13 -2.51 -17.69
CA THR A 459 -11.64 -3.33 -16.57
C THR A 459 -10.16 -3.68 -16.66
N THR A 460 -9.49 -3.27 -17.73
CA THR A 460 -8.10 -3.62 -18.01
C THR A 460 -7.33 -2.43 -18.57
N MET A 461 -6.05 -2.31 -18.24
CA MET A 461 -5.15 -1.31 -18.81
C MET A 461 -3.86 -1.92 -19.35
N ASP A 462 -3.21 -1.19 -20.24
CA ASP A 462 -1.87 -1.48 -20.73
C ASP A 462 -0.80 -0.65 -19.99
N VAL A 463 0.42 -1.18 -19.97
CA VAL A 463 1.58 -0.53 -19.36
C VAL A 463 2.58 -0.12 -20.45
N ASP A 464 2.94 1.17 -20.47
CA ASP A 464 3.97 1.69 -21.37
C ASP A 464 5.37 1.31 -20.87
N CYS A 465 6.10 0.61 -21.74
CA CYS A 465 7.42 0.06 -21.45
C CYS A 465 8.35 0.23 -22.67
N PRO A 466 9.62 0.63 -22.48
CA PRO A 466 10.61 0.63 -23.54
C PRO A 466 10.79 -0.77 -24.16
N GLU A 467 10.90 -0.84 -25.50
CA GLU A 467 10.99 -2.11 -26.23
C GLU A 467 12.15 -3.02 -25.79
N TRP A 468 13.28 -2.45 -25.35
CA TRP A 468 14.44 -3.23 -24.89
C TRP A 468 14.14 -4.02 -23.60
N LEU A 469 13.11 -3.63 -22.84
CA LEU A 469 12.62 -4.36 -21.68
C LEU A 469 11.59 -5.44 -22.03
N ASN A 470 11.21 -5.62 -23.29
CA ASN A 470 10.17 -6.58 -23.68
C ASN A 470 10.43 -8.01 -23.17
N PHE A 471 11.70 -8.42 -23.06
CA PHE A 471 12.04 -9.74 -22.50
C PHE A 471 11.62 -9.88 -21.02
N TRP A 472 11.58 -8.78 -20.28
CA TRP A 472 11.20 -8.75 -18.87
C TRP A 472 9.68 -8.78 -18.67
N TYR A 473 8.91 -8.16 -19.56
CA TYR A 473 7.45 -8.06 -19.48
C TYR A 473 6.73 -9.17 -20.25
N GLY A 474 7.39 -9.78 -21.25
CA GLY A 474 6.88 -10.95 -21.96
C GLY A 474 5.58 -10.73 -22.72
N GLY A 475 5.26 -9.50 -23.10
CA GLY A 475 3.99 -9.14 -23.75
C GLY A 475 2.84 -8.91 -22.77
N LEU A 476 3.01 -9.19 -21.47
CA LEU A 476 1.97 -8.97 -20.47
C LEU A 476 1.70 -7.50 -20.19
N GLN A 477 2.51 -6.57 -20.69
CA GLN A 477 2.21 -5.14 -20.64
C GLN A 477 1.02 -4.76 -21.54
N PHE A 478 0.59 -5.65 -22.44
CA PHE A 478 -0.55 -5.44 -23.36
C PHE A 478 -1.81 -6.19 -22.89
N GLN A 479 -2.18 -6.06 -21.61
CA GLN A 479 -3.32 -6.81 -21.05
C GLN A 479 -4.65 -6.44 -21.70
N ALA A 480 -4.89 -5.19 -22.08
CA ALA A 480 -6.15 -4.78 -22.71
C ALA A 480 -6.34 -5.51 -24.04
N ILE A 481 -5.27 -5.62 -24.84
CA ILE A 481 -5.29 -6.33 -26.13
C ILE A 481 -5.44 -7.83 -25.86
N HIS A 482 -4.73 -8.34 -24.87
CA HIS A 482 -4.80 -9.74 -24.47
C HIS A 482 -6.23 -10.15 -24.07
N HIS A 483 -6.95 -9.32 -23.31
CA HIS A 483 -8.34 -9.56 -22.93
C HIS A 483 -9.31 -9.50 -24.11
N LEU A 484 -9.06 -8.60 -25.08
CA LEU A 484 -9.86 -8.54 -26.31
C LEU A 484 -9.57 -9.73 -27.25
N PHE A 485 -8.32 -10.15 -27.34
CA PHE A 485 -7.84 -11.13 -28.33
C PHE A 485 -6.84 -12.13 -27.72
N PRO A 486 -7.27 -13.01 -26.79
CA PRO A 486 -6.35 -13.82 -25.98
C PRO A 486 -5.51 -14.81 -26.79
N ARG A 487 -6.00 -15.21 -27.98
CA ARG A 487 -5.32 -16.15 -28.89
C ARG A 487 -4.26 -15.50 -29.78
N LEU A 488 -4.08 -14.17 -29.73
CA LEU A 488 -3.02 -13.52 -30.50
C LEU A 488 -1.65 -13.85 -29.92
N PRO A 489 -0.67 -14.24 -30.76
CA PRO A 489 0.70 -14.41 -30.31
C PRO A 489 1.25 -13.11 -29.72
N ARG A 490 1.91 -13.20 -28.55
CA ARG A 490 2.41 -12.01 -27.83
C ARG A 490 3.27 -11.05 -28.67
N HIS A 491 3.98 -11.59 -29.66
CA HIS A 491 4.89 -10.87 -30.55
C HIS A 491 4.16 -9.86 -31.46
N ASN A 492 2.85 -10.06 -31.67
CA ASN A 492 2.03 -9.21 -32.50
C ASN A 492 1.18 -8.22 -31.68
N LEU A 493 1.19 -8.29 -30.34
CA LEU A 493 0.35 -7.45 -29.46
C LEU A 493 0.65 -5.96 -29.62
N ALA A 494 1.93 -5.57 -29.73
CA ALA A 494 2.32 -4.18 -29.95
C ALA A 494 1.78 -3.60 -31.27
N ARG A 495 1.70 -4.44 -32.32
CA ARG A 495 1.09 -4.04 -33.59
C ARG A 495 -0.43 -3.94 -33.46
N THR A 496 -1.06 -4.91 -32.80
CA THR A 496 -2.51 -4.90 -32.54
C THR A 496 -2.94 -3.73 -31.66
N GLN A 497 -2.13 -3.34 -30.68
CA GLN A 497 -2.41 -2.19 -29.80
C GLN A 497 -2.67 -0.91 -30.61
N LYS A 498 -1.90 -0.67 -31.67
CA LYS A 498 -2.09 0.49 -32.56
C LYS A 498 -3.47 0.46 -33.23
N LEU A 499 -3.92 -0.72 -33.66
CA LEU A 499 -5.25 -0.90 -34.26
C LEU A 499 -6.37 -0.74 -33.24
N VAL A 500 -6.16 -1.20 -32.00
CA VAL A 500 -7.11 -1.03 -30.90
C VAL A 500 -7.21 0.43 -30.48
N LEU A 501 -6.11 1.19 -30.48
CA LEU A 501 -6.11 2.64 -30.24
C LEU A 501 -6.95 3.38 -31.28
N GLU A 502 -6.77 3.07 -32.57
CA GLU A 502 -7.61 3.62 -33.66
C GLU A 502 -9.10 3.31 -33.42
N PHE A 503 -9.42 2.07 -33.06
CA PHE A 503 -10.79 1.67 -32.70
C PHE A 503 -11.34 2.47 -31.51
N CYS A 504 -10.56 2.63 -30.44
CA CYS A 504 -10.96 3.35 -29.24
C CYS A 504 -11.25 4.83 -29.52
N GLU A 505 -10.42 5.47 -30.34
CA GLU A 505 -10.65 6.85 -30.81
C GLU A 505 -11.93 6.97 -31.65
N ASP A 506 -12.22 5.95 -32.46
CA ASP A 506 -13.39 5.88 -33.34
C ASP A 506 -14.72 5.67 -32.60
N VAL A 507 -14.71 4.90 -31.51
CA VAL A 507 -15.90 4.64 -30.69
C VAL A 507 -15.99 5.51 -29.43
N LYS A 508 -14.97 6.34 -29.17
CA LYS A 508 -14.84 7.18 -27.98
C LYS A 508 -14.78 6.40 -26.67
N ILE A 509 -14.14 5.23 -26.70
CA ILE A 509 -13.80 4.48 -25.48
C ILE A 509 -12.44 4.98 -24.98
N PRO A 510 -12.30 5.46 -23.74
CA PRO A 510 -11.02 5.83 -23.18
C PRO A 510 -10.07 4.64 -23.11
N TYR A 511 -8.86 4.80 -23.62
CA TYR A 511 -7.81 3.79 -23.56
C TYR A 511 -6.89 4.04 -22.37
N ALA A 512 -6.89 3.13 -21.40
CA ALA A 512 -6.03 3.22 -20.22
C ALA A 512 -4.61 2.71 -20.54
N PHE A 513 -3.67 3.65 -20.64
CA PHE A 513 -2.27 3.38 -20.98
C PHE A 513 -1.36 4.27 -20.14
N TYR A 514 -0.58 3.65 -19.26
CA TYR A 514 0.23 4.37 -18.28
C TYR A 514 1.65 3.81 -18.21
N GLY A 515 2.65 4.63 -17.89
CA GLY A 515 3.99 4.13 -17.59
C GLY A 515 4.01 3.21 -16.36
N ILE A 516 5.05 2.39 -16.21
CA ILE A 516 5.21 1.45 -15.09
C ILE A 516 5.03 2.12 -13.72
N VAL A 517 5.63 3.30 -13.54
CA VAL A 517 5.59 4.03 -12.27
C VAL A 517 4.16 4.47 -11.96
N ASP A 518 3.48 5.09 -12.93
CA ASP A 518 2.12 5.58 -12.74
C ASP A 518 1.11 4.44 -12.59
N SER A 519 1.31 3.34 -13.31
CA SER A 519 0.53 2.10 -13.13
C SER A 519 0.60 1.58 -11.69
N ASN A 520 1.79 1.54 -11.10
CA ASN A 520 1.96 1.12 -9.71
C ASN A 520 1.36 2.15 -8.73
N LYS A 521 1.50 3.46 -9.00
CA LYS A 521 0.85 4.51 -8.21
C LYS A 521 -0.67 4.33 -8.20
N HIS A 522 -1.29 4.05 -9.35
CA HIS A 522 -2.73 3.84 -9.44
C HIS A 522 -3.18 2.62 -8.63
N VAL A 523 -2.44 1.51 -8.66
CA VAL A 523 -2.77 0.34 -7.81
C VAL A 523 -2.62 0.65 -6.33
N LEU A 524 -1.49 1.22 -5.91
CA LEU A 524 -1.27 1.55 -4.50
C LEU A 524 -2.29 2.57 -3.99
N GLY A 525 -2.64 3.56 -4.82
CA GLY A 525 -3.70 4.53 -4.55
C GLY A 525 -5.06 3.87 -4.37
N ARG A 526 -5.47 2.96 -5.28
CA ARG A 526 -6.73 2.22 -5.16
C ARG A 526 -6.77 1.37 -3.89
N LEU A 527 -5.67 0.67 -3.58
CA LEU A 527 -5.54 -0.12 -2.36
C LEU A 527 -5.59 0.74 -1.08
N ALA A 528 -4.99 1.94 -1.12
CA ALA A 528 -5.03 2.90 -0.02
C ALA A 528 -6.44 3.50 0.16
N ASP A 529 -7.13 3.83 -0.93
CA ASP A 529 -8.50 4.33 -0.90
C ASP A 529 -9.46 3.32 -0.28
N VAL A 530 -9.38 2.04 -0.69
CA VAL A 530 -10.20 0.97 -0.11
C VAL A 530 -9.83 0.75 1.37
N ALA A 531 -8.54 0.82 1.74
CA ALA A 531 -8.11 0.75 3.14
C ALA A 531 -8.69 1.89 3.99
N LYS A 532 -8.68 3.13 3.47
CA LYS A 532 -9.29 4.29 4.12
C LYS A 532 -10.80 4.12 4.31
N GLN A 533 -11.48 3.56 3.31
CA GLN A 533 -12.91 3.26 3.40
C GLN A 533 -13.21 2.22 4.48
N ALA A 534 -12.36 1.19 4.64
CA ALA A 534 -12.46 0.23 5.75
C ALA A 534 -12.33 0.92 7.12
N THR A 535 -11.39 1.85 7.27
CA THR A 535 -11.20 2.63 8.50
C THR A 535 -12.43 3.49 8.82
N ILE A 536 -12.94 4.24 7.82
CA ILE A 536 -14.16 5.06 7.97
C ILE A 536 -15.35 4.18 8.39
N LEU A 537 -15.54 3.03 7.74
CA LEU A 537 -16.61 2.09 8.08
C LEU A 537 -16.48 1.59 9.53
N ALA A 538 -15.26 1.27 9.98
CA ALA A 538 -15.00 0.85 11.35
C ALA A 538 -15.25 1.97 12.38
N GLU A 539 -14.92 3.22 12.05
CA GLU A 539 -15.22 4.40 12.89
C GLU A 539 -16.72 4.67 12.97
N CYS A 540 -17.44 4.60 11.85
CA CYS A 540 -18.90 4.72 11.83
C CYS A 540 -19.56 3.62 12.67
N GLN A 541 -19.08 2.38 12.58
CA GLN A 541 -19.57 1.27 13.40
C GLN A 541 -19.30 1.49 14.89
N LYS A 542 -18.12 2.01 15.25
CA LYS A 542 -17.77 2.35 16.64
C LYS A 542 -18.60 3.52 17.19
N ALA A 543 -18.85 4.55 16.38
CA ALA A 543 -19.70 5.67 16.75
C ALA A 543 -21.16 5.23 16.94
N ALA A 544 -21.69 4.44 15.99
CA ALA A 544 -23.02 3.85 16.09
C ALA A 544 -23.17 2.94 17.31
N ALA A 545 -22.12 2.18 17.69
CA ALA A 545 -22.11 1.34 18.89
C ALA A 545 -22.05 2.16 20.20
N LYS A 546 -21.43 3.35 20.19
CA LYS A 546 -21.42 4.28 21.34
C LYS A 546 -22.75 5.01 21.53
N ASP A 547 -23.54 5.17 20.46
CA ASP A 547 -24.86 5.82 20.49
C ASP A 547 -26.03 4.87 20.84
N ILE A 548 -25.77 3.60 21.16
CA ILE A 548 -26.77 2.67 21.72
C ILE A 548 -26.92 3.00 23.23
N PRO A 549 -28.07 3.52 23.71
CA PRO A 549 -28.21 3.94 25.10
C PRO A 549 -28.28 2.71 26.02
N SER A 550 -27.26 2.52 26.88
CA SER A 550 -27.47 1.83 28.15
C SER A 550 -28.29 2.75 29.05
N CYS A 551 -29.49 2.30 29.37
CA CYS A 551 -30.38 2.95 30.31
C CYS A 551 -29.75 2.85 31.72
N SER A 552 -29.12 3.92 32.21
CA SER A 552 -29.11 4.36 33.63
C SER A 552 -28.06 5.45 33.90
N GLY A 553 -28.51 6.55 34.53
CA GLY A 553 -27.68 7.59 35.16
C GLY A 553 -26.99 8.54 34.18
N GLY A 554 -27.52 9.73 33.89
CA GLY A 554 -27.69 10.82 34.84
C GLY A 554 -26.35 11.56 35.02
N LEU A 555 -26.31 12.84 34.61
CA LEU A 555 -25.24 13.85 34.83
C LEU A 555 -24.17 14.20 33.76
N TRP A 556 -24.35 13.90 32.46
CA TRP A 556 -23.41 14.43 31.43
C TRP A 556 -24.06 15.11 30.21
N LYS A 557 -25.25 15.71 30.38
CA LYS A 557 -25.91 16.50 29.31
C LYS A 557 -26.07 18.00 29.60
N GLN A 558 -25.50 18.50 30.70
CA GLN A 558 -25.54 19.93 31.04
C GLN A 558 -24.23 20.68 30.84
N MET A 559 -23.11 20.01 30.55
CA MET A 559 -21.80 20.67 30.35
C MET A 559 -21.33 20.76 28.88
N SER A 560 -21.99 20.10 27.93
CA SER A 560 -21.58 20.15 26.51
C SER A 560 -22.42 21.11 25.65
N LYS A 561 -23.49 21.72 26.19
CA LYS A 561 -24.39 22.61 25.45
C LYS A 561 -24.07 24.11 25.63
N GLN A 562 -23.06 24.43 26.44
CA GLN A 562 -22.55 25.80 26.62
C GLN A 562 -21.27 26.08 25.82
N ARG A 563 -20.58 25.05 25.28
CA ARG A 563 -19.31 25.24 24.55
C ARG A 563 -19.47 25.36 23.03
N SER A 564 -20.65 25.06 22.48
CA SER A 564 -20.92 25.13 21.03
C SER A 564 -21.62 26.42 20.57
N THR A 565 -22.03 27.29 21.50
CA THR A 565 -22.68 28.57 21.19
C THR A 565 -21.77 29.79 21.40
N GLU A 566 -20.53 29.60 21.87
CA GLU A 566 -19.54 30.67 22.04
C GLU A 566 -18.43 30.69 20.97
N LEU A 567 -18.38 29.71 20.07
CA LEU A 567 -17.33 29.65 19.03
C LEU A 567 -17.69 30.31 17.69
N SER A 568 -18.86 30.97 17.60
CA SER A 568 -19.33 31.65 16.39
C SER A 568 -19.26 33.19 16.48
N SER A 569 -18.65 33.77 17.51
CA SER A 569 -18.65 35.23 17.70
C SER A 569 -17.35 35.81 18.29
N ARG A 570 -16.17 35.29 17.93
CA ARG A 570 -14.91 36.02 18.17
C ARG A 570 -14.44 36.70 16.89
N VAL A 571 -14.92 37.92 16.74
CA VAL A 571 -14.27 38.98 15.96
C VAL A 571 -12.84 39.17 16.50
N THR A 572 -11.90 39.31 15.58
CA THR A 572 -10.48 39.65 15.71
C THR A 572 -10.13 40.50 16.95
N THR A 573 -9.55 39.87 17.97
CA THR A 573 -8.61 40.52 18.89
C THR A 573 -7.26 39.84 18.73
N ALA A 574 -6.22 40.59 18.40
CA ALA A 574 -4.86 40.09 18.30
C ALA A 574 -4.46 39.43 19.63
N GLN A 575 -3.87 38.24 19.58
CA GLN A 575 -3.35 37.54 20.75
C GLN A 575 -2.24 38.40 21.39
N GLU A 576 -2.46 38.88 22.62
CA GLU A 576 -1.48 39.68 23.35
C GLU A 576 -0.42 38.78 24.00
N PHE A 577 0.86 39.15 23.85
CA PHE A 577 1.99 38.44 24.44
C PHE A 577 2.57 39.27 25.61
N PRO A 578 2.80 38.68 26.79
CA PRO A 578 3.45 39.39 27.88
C PRO A 578 4.90 39.71 27.51
N ASP A 579 5.42 40.83 28.02
CA ASP A 579 6.83 41.15 27.85
C ASP A 579 7.71 40.21 28.71
N ILE A 580 8.98 40.07 28.32
CA ILE A 580 9.90 39.13 28.98
C ILE A 580 10.14 39.46 30.46
N GLN A 581 10.03 40.73 30.87
CA GLN A 581 10.25 41.13 32.26
C GLN A 581 9.05 40.73 33.13
N THR A 582 7.83 40.83 32.60
CA THR A 582 6.62 40.32 33.26
C THR A 582 6.73 38.83 33.55
N ILE A 583 7.17 38.03 32.56
CA ILE A 583 7.38 36.59 32.76
C ILE A 583 8.51 36.34 33.78
N ARG A 584 9.63 37.08 33.70
CA ARG A 584 10.76 36.95 34.63
C ARG A 584 10.36 37.21 36.08
N ASN A 585 9.53 38.22 36.33
CA ASN A 585 9.11 38.62 37.67
C ASN A 585 8.21 37.57 38.35
N ALA A 586 7.57 36.68 37.59
CA ALA A 586 6.78 35.58 38.14
C ALA A 586 7.66 34.43 38.67
N ILE A 587 8.88 34.27 38.15
CA ILE A 587 9.78 33.19 38.53
C ILE A 587 10.52 33.56 39.84
N PRO A 588 10.56 32.65 40.83
CA PRO A 588 11.34 32.87 42.05
C PRO A 588 12.82 33.17 41.78
N SER A 589 13.40 34.14 42.50
CA SER A 589 14.77 34.60 42.22
C SER A 589 15.83 33.50 42.38
N HIS A 590 15.63 32.57 43.32
CA HIS A 590 16.53 31.45 43.54
C HIS A 590 16.56 30.48 42.36
N CYS A 591 15.55 30.46 41.47
CA CYS A 591 15.59 29.66 40.24
C CYS A 591 16.75 30.05 39.32
N PHE A 592 17.25 31.29 39.39
CA PHE A 592 18.36 31.78 38.56
C PHE A 592 19.76 31.52 39.16
N GLU A 593 19.85 30.85 40.31
CA GLU A 593 21.11 30.62 41.02
C GLU A 593 21.59 29.17 40.86
N PRO A 594 22.58 28.89 40.00
CA PRO A 594 23.07 27.53 39.80
C PRO A 594 24.03 27.09 40.92
N SER A 595 23.90 25.83 41.34
CA SER A 595 24.80 25.16 42.27
C SER A 595 25.77 24.24 41.52
N THR A 596 27.04 24.65 41.45
CA THR A 596 28.12 23.84 40.85
C THR A 596 28.18 22.43 41.44
N TRP A 597 28.02 22.30 42.76
CA TRP A 597 28.09 20.99 43.42
C TRP A 597 26.95 20.08 43.06
N ARG A 598 25.73 20.62 42.95
CA ARG A 598 24.57 19.84 42.53
C ARG A 598 24.74 19.36 41.09
N SER A 599 25.13 20.25 40.18
CA SER A 599 25.38 19.92 38.77
C SER A 599 26.48 18.87 38.60
N MET A 600 27.61 18.99 39.31
CA MET A 600 28.66 17.97 39.32
C MET A 600 28.22 16.65 39.94
N GLY A 601 27.30 16.68 40.92
CA GLY A 601 26.69 15.47 41.47
C GLY A 601 25.93 14.66 40.42
N TYR A 602 25.23 15.33 39.49
CA TYR A 602 24.58 14.66 38.35
C TYR A 602 25.59 14.13 37.33
N VAL A 603 26.69 14.85 37.07
CA VAL A 603 27.78 14.33 36.22
C VAL A 603 28.36 13.05 36.82
N LEU A 604 28.66 13.05 38.13
CA LEU A 604 29.18 11.86 38.81
C LEU A 604 28.18 10.70 38.75
N ARG A 605 26.89 10.98 38.99
CA ARG A 605 25.81 9.99 38.90
C ARG A 605 25.77 9.34 37.51
N ASP A 606 25.71 10.15 36.46
CA ASP A 606 25.53 9.67 35.09
C ASP A 606 26.79 8.96 34.58
N VAL A 607 27.98 9.48 34.87
CA VAL A 607 29.25 8.79 34.56
C VAL A 607 29.35 7.46 35.30
N THR A 608 28.90 7.39 36.56
CA THR A 608 28.84 6.12 37.31
C THR A 608 27.90 5.13 36.62
N MET A 609 26.72 5.58 36.18
CA MET A 609 25.80 4.74 35.41
C MET A 609 26.42 4.22 34.11
N VAL A 610 27.09 5.09 33.34
CA VAL A 610 27.81 4.72 32.11
C VAL A 610 28.86 3.64 32.38
N VAL A 611 29.68 3.83 33.41
CA VAL A 611 30.77 2.90 33.76
C VAL A 611 30.20 1.56 34.24
N VAL A 612 29.17 1.57 35.09
CA VAL A 612 28.55 0.36 35.62
C VAL A 612 27.86 -0.44 34.51
N LEU A 613 27.10 0.22 33.62
CA LEU A 613 26.46 -0.43 32.48
C LEU A 613 27.48 -1.01 31.51
N GLY A 614 28.52 -0.23 31.17
CA GLY A 614 29.60 -0.69 30.29
C GLY A 614 30.37 -1.88 30.88
N TRP A 615 30.70 -1.83 32.16
CA TRP A 615 31.34 -2.95 32.88
C TRP A 615 30.45 -4.20 32.92
N ALA A 616 29.16 -4.03 33.24
CA ALA A 616 28.21 -5.15 33.27
C ALA A 616 28.05 -5.77 31.87
N ALA A 617 27.96 -4.95 30.83
CA ALA A 617 27.87 -5.42 29.44
C ALA A 617 29.10 -6.23 29.05
N LEU A 618 30.31 -5.72 29.31
CA LEU A 618 31.57 -6.42 29.00
C LEU A 618 31.75 -7.69 29.82
N THR A 619 31.26 -7.71 31.06
CA THR A 619 31.42 -8.85 31.97
C THR A 619 30.43 -9.98 31.65
N TYR A 620 29.14 -9.66 31.50
CA TYR A 620 28.08 -10.67 31.50
C TYR A 620 27.55 -11.02 30.11
N ILE A 621 27.47 -10.07 29.15
CA ILE A 621 26.89 -10.35 27.83
C ILE A 621 27.69 -11.39 27.04
N PRO A 622 29.04 -11.34 27.00
CA PRO A 622 29.83 -12.37 26.31
C PRO A 622 29.63 -13.79 26.83
N GLN A 623 29.21 -13.95 28.09
CA GLN A 623 28.98 -15.26 28.73
C GLN A 623 27.68 -15.94 28.25
N ILE A 624 26.79 -15.21 27.56
CA ILE A 624 25.51 -15.75 27.08
C ILE A 624 25.76 -16.75 25.92
N PRO A 625 25.49 -18.06 26.07
CA PRO A 625 25.86 -19.07 25.06
C PRO A 625 25.07 -18.90 23.76
N ASN A 626 23.78 -18.55 23.87
CA ASN A 626 22.90 -18.38 22.72
C ASN A 626 23.19 -17.06 21.98
N ALA A 627 23.55 -17.15 20.70
CA ALA A 627 23.94 -16.00 19.88
C ALA A 627 22.80 -14.98 19.69
N LEU A 628 21.55 -15.43 19.55
CA LEU A 628 20.40 -14.54 19.42
C LEU A 628 20.16 -13.77 20.72
N LEU A 629 20.15 -14.45 21.87
CA LEU A 629 19.99 -13.80 23.17
C LEU A 629 21.14 -12.84 23.47
N ARG A 630 22.36 -13.18 23.07
CA ARG A 630 23.52 -12.30 23.16
C ARG A 630 23.35 -11.03 22.31
N GLY A 631 22.85 -11.19 21.07
CA GLY A 631 22.52 -10.07 20.19
C GLY A 631 21.45 -9.16 20.80
N VAL A 632 20.37 -9.74 21.33
CA VAL A 632 19.30 -8.99 22.03
C VAL A 632 19.85 -8.26 23.25
N ALA A 633 20.72 -8.89 24.04
CA ALA A 633 21.34 -8.26 25.21
C ALA A 633 22.23 -7.07 24.82
N TRP A 634 23.01 -7.18 23.73
CA TRP A 634 23.79 -6.05 23.20
C TRP A 634 22.90 -4.90 22.72
N MET A 635 21.77 -5.19 22.05
CA MET A 635 20.82 -4.15 21.63
C MET A 635 20.13 -3.47 22.82
N ALA A 636 19.76 -4.25 23.85
CA ALA A 636 19.18 -3.72 25.09
C ALA A 636 20.16 -2.84 25.86
N TYR A 637 21.43 -3.27 25.97
CA TYR A 637 22.51 -2.43 26.48
C TYR A 637 22.66 -1.16 25.65
N GLY A 638 22.73 -1.28 24.32
CA GLY A 638 22.86 -0.14 23.41
C GLY A 638 21.81 0.93 23.64
N TYR A 639 20.55 0.51 23.78
CA TYR A 639 19.42 1.39 24.10
C TYR A 639 19.54 2.03 25.48
N ALA A 640 19.78 1.24 26.53
CA ALA A 640 19.87 1.74 27.90
C ALA A 640 21.06 2.69 28.10
N GLN A 641 22.22 2.33 27.55
CA GLN A 641 23.42 3.15 27.54
C GLN A 641 23.19 4.46 26.76
N GLY A 642 22.49 4.39 25.63
CA GLY A 642 22.09 5.55 24.84
C GLY A 642 21.27 6.56 25.66
N LEU A 643 20.29 6.09 26.44
CA LEU A 643 19.48 6.95 27.32
C LEU A 643 20.33 7.70 28.35
N VAL A 644 21.25 7.01 29.02
CA VAL A 644 22.13 7.63 30.03
C VAL A 644 23.09 8.63 29.36
N CYS A 645 23.66 8.28 28.21
CA CYS A 645 24.55 9.17 27.46
C CYS A 645 23.82 10.42 26.94
N THR A 646 22.53 10.34 26.59
CA THR A 646 21.70 11.52 26.30
C THR A 646 21.60 12.44 27.52
N GLY A 647 21.50 11.89 28.74
CA GLY A 647 21.58 12.68 29.98
C GLY A 647 22.91 13.45 30.11
N ILE A 648 24.03 12.80 29.82
CA ILE A 648 25.36 13.45 29.80
C ILE A 648 25.41 14.57 28.74
N TRP A 649 24.83 14.33 27.57
CA TRP A 649 24.73 15.34 26.52
C TRP A 649 23.99 16.60 27.02
N ILE A 650 22.91 16.40 27.78
CA ILE A 650 22.09 17.48 28.35
C ILE A 650 22.87 18.25 29.42
N LEU A 651 23.63 17.58 30.29
CA LEU A 651 24.48 18.26 31.28
C LEU A 651 25.55 19.16 30.64
N ALA A 652 26.11 18.73 29.51
CA ALA A 652 27.04 19.55 28.74
C ALA A 652 26.33 20.72 28.02
N HIS A 653 25.09 20.51 27.56
CA HIS A 653 24.23 21.57 27.05
C HIS A 653 23.93 22.65 28.12
N GLU A 654 23.62 22.25 29.35
CA GLU A 654 23.42 23.17 30.49
C GLU A 654 24.68 23.99 30.81
N ALA A 655 25.86 23.37 30.65
CA ALA A 655 27.13 24.07 30.76
C ALA A 655 27.31 25.10 29.62
N GLY A 656 26.91 24.74 28.40
CA GLY A 656 26.86 25.63 27.25
C GLY A 656 26.07 26.92 27.53
N HIS A 657 24.96 26.84 28.25
CA HIS A 657 24.13 28.00 28.61
C HIS A 657 24.60 28.77 29.84
N GLY A 658 25.55 28.22 30.58
CA GLY A 658 25.98 28.79 31.85
C GLY A 658 24.99 28.55 33.00
N ALA A 659 24.08 27.58 32.84
CA ALA A 659 23.16 27.10 33.87
C ALA A 659 23.82 26.08 34.81
N PHE A 660 24.94 25.48 34.40
CA PHE A 660 25.62 24.45 35.18
C PHE A 660 26.37 25.00 36.41
N SER A 661 27.05 26.14 36.26
CA SER A 661 27.81 26.85 37.30
C SER A 661 27.84 28.35 37.02
N VAL A 662 28.06 29.15 38.07
CA VAL A 662 28.29 30.60 37.95
C VAL A 662 29.57 30.96 37.18
N HIS A 663 30.52 30.03 37.03
CA HIS A 663 31.81 30.27 36.38
C HIS A 663 31.85 29.75 34.95
N GLN A 664 31.80 30.65 33.96
CA GLN A 664 31.75 30.29 32.55
C GLN A 664 32.93 29.44 32.05
N ARG A 665 34.16 29.70 32.53
CA ARG A 665 35.34 28.90 32.15
C ARG A 665 35.23 27.45 32.62
N PHE A 666 34.66 27.24 33.80
CA PHE A 666 34.42 25.90 34.34
C PHE A 666 33.33 25.20 33.54
N ASN A 667 32.25 25.89 33.22
CA ASN A 667 31.21 25.37 32.32
C ASN A 667 31.79 24.94 30.97
N ASP A 668 32.64 25.78 30.37
CA ASP A 668 33.24 25.48 29.07
C ASP A 668 34.19 24.29 29.12
N PHE A 669 34.94 24.13 30.21
CA PHE A 669 35.77 22.94 30.39
C PHE A 669 34.92 21.67 30.54
N VAL A 670 33.93 21.67 31.44
CA VAL A 670 33.08 20.50 31.68
C VAL A 670 32.28 20.14 30.43
N GLY A 671 31.64 21.12 29.80
CA GLY A 671 30.89 20.94 28.56
C GLY A 671 31.77 20.39 27.43
N TRP A 672 32.98 20.94 27.26
CA TRP A 672 33.94 20.45 26.27
C TRP A 672 34.33 18.99 26.49
N VAL A 673 34.63 18.58 27.74
CA VAL A 673 34.96 17.19 28.06
C VAL A 673 33.78 16.25 27.77
N LEU A 674 32.59 16.59 28.28
CA LEU A 674 31.41 15.73 28.17
C LEU A 674 30.91 15.61 26.72
N HIS A 675 30.77 16.71 25.98
CA HIS A 675 30.37 16.65 24.57
C HIS A 675 31.42 15.97 23.68
N SER A 676 32.71 16.22 23.91
CA SER A 676 33.77 15.54 23.15
C SER A 676 33.70 14.02 23.33
N SER A 677 33.44 13.55 24.56
CA SER A 677 33.29 12.12 24.85
C SER A 677 32.13 11.45 24.11
N LEU A 678 31.17 12.24 23.62
CA LEU A 678 30.03 11.83 22.80
C LEU A 678 30.18 12.27 21.33
N MET A 679 31.40 12.59 20.88
CA MET A 679 31.70 13.03 19.51
C MET A 679 30.92 14.28 19.05
N VAL A 680 30.55 15.16 19.99
CA VAL A 680 29.87 16.42 19.73
C VAL A 680 30.89 17.56 19.82
N PRO A 681 31.00 18.43 18.80
CA PRO A 681 31.96 19.52 18.84
C PRO A 681 31.42 20.67 19.72
N TYR A 682 31.78 20.66 21.01
CA TYR A 682 31.16 21.50 22.05
C TYR A 682 31.05 22.99 21.70
N PHE A 683 32.15 23.67 21.34
CA PHE A 683 32.10 25.12 21.13
C PHE A 683 31.38 25.49 19.83
N SER A 684 31.56 24.70 18.76
CA SER A 684 30.87 24.98 17.50
C SER A 684 29.37 24.78 17.66
N TRP A 685 28.94 23.70 18.32
CA TRP A 685 27.54 23.49 18.69
C TRP A 685 27.04 24.56 19.65
N LYS A 686 27.79 24.94 20.70
CA LYS A 686 27.41 25.97 21.66
C LYS A 686 27.10 27.30 20.97
N PHE A 687 27.94 27.75 20.02
CA PHE A 687 27.74 29.01 19.32
C PHE A 687 26.58 28.99 18.32
N SER A 688 26.34 27.86 17.63
CA SER A 688 25.14 27.72 16.79
C SER A 688 23.87 27.62 17.64
N HIS A 689 23.91 26.86 18.73
CA HIS A 689 22.79 26.71 19.67
C HIS A 689 22.41 28.01 20.39
N HIS A 690 23.39 28.82 20.84
CA HIS A 690 23.11 30.15 21.42
C HIS A 690 22.37 31.07 20.45
N ARG A 691 22.62 30.94 19.15
CA ARG A 691 21.88 31.70 18.13
C ARG A 691 20.50 31.14 17.87
N HIS A 692 20.34 29.82 17.93
CA HIS A 692 19.02 29.18 17.92
C HIS A 692 18.13 29.78 19.03
N HIS A 693 18.58 29.77 20.29
CA HIS A 693 17.82 30.40 21.39
C HIS A 693 17.52 31.88 21.18
N ARG A 694 18.43 32.61 20.53
CA ARG A 694 18.22 34.03 20.25
C ARG A 694 17.16 34.28 19.16
N PHE A 695 17.04 33.38 18.19
CA PHE A 695 16.24 33.57 16.98
C PHE A 695 15.22 32.45 16.77
N THR A 696 14.85 31.70 17.81
CA THR A 696 14.03 30.52 17.63
C THR A 696 12.67 30.89 17.02
N GLY A 697 12.19 30.09 16.07
CA GLY A 697 10.95 30.36 15.33
C GLY A 697 11.04 31.48 14.29
N HIS A 698 12.21 32.10 14.07
CA HIS A 698 12.42 33.11 13.03
C HIS A 698 12.77 32.47 11.68
N MET A 699 11.93 32.65 10.66
CA MET A 699 12.04 31.96 9.36
C MET A 699 13.38 32.15 8.61
N GLU A 700 14.08 33.27 8.79
CA GLU A 700 15.37 33.48 8.12
C GLU A 700 16.63 33.24 8.97
N LYS A 701 16.53 33.35 10.30
CA LYS A 701 17.71 33.51 11.20
C LYS A 701 17.89 32.38 12.19
N ASP A 702 16.86 31.56 12.42
CA ASP A 702 16.99 30.39 13.29
C ASP A 702 18.05 29.42 12.73
N MET A 703 18.76 28.74 13.62
CA MET A 703 19.82 27.78 13.30
C MET A 703 19.31 26.34 13.23
N ALA A 704 18.07 26.05 13.64
CA ALA A 704 17.54 24.68 13.67
C ALA A 704 16.06 24.62 13.28
N PHE A 705 15.68 23.55 12.57
CA PHE A 705 14.30 23.21 12.22
C PHE A 705 13.46 24.31 11.55
N VAL A 706 14.08 25.20 10.76
CA VAL A 706 13.33 26.15 9.93
C VAL A 706 12.52 25.38 8.87
N PRO A 707 11.18 25.47 8.87
CA PRO A 707 10.36 24.74 7.92
C PRO A 707 10.45 25.34 6.52
N GLN A 708 10.17 24.51 5.52
CA GLN A 708 9.97 25.01 4.16
C GLN A 708 8.70 25.83 4.08
N THR A 709 8.70 26.88 3.26
CA THR A 709 7.44 27.54 2.91
C THR A 709 6.72 26.76 1.80
N LYS A 710 5.41 26.94 1.67
CA LYS A 710 4.63 26.41 0.55
C LYS A 710 5.23 26.71 -0.84
N LYS A 711 5.95 27.84 -0.99
CA LYS A 711 6.62 28.21 -2.24
C LYS A 711 7.93 27.45 -2.49
N ASP A 712 8.59 26.99 -1.44
CA ASP A 712 9.85 26.25 -1.51
C ASP A 712 9.61 24.75 -1.68
N HIS A 713 8.48 24.25 -1.20
CA HIS A 713 8.12 22.84 -1.18
C HIS A 713 7.98 22.24 -2.60
N GLY A 714 7.47 23.01 -3.57
CA GLY A 714 7.31 22.61 -4.98
C GLY A 714 8.51 22.87 -5.90
N ARG A 715 9.70 23.21 -5.38
CA ARG A 715 10.89 23.48 -6.23
C ARG A 715 11.73 22.21 -6.45
N PRO A 716 12.06 21.86 -7.70
CA PRO A 716 12.86 20.67 -7.99
C PRO A 716 14.30 20.80 -7.47
N GLY A 717 14.68 19.98 -6.49
CA GLY A 717 16.06 19.80 -6.05
C GLY A 717 16.77 18.64 -6.77
N LEU A 718 17.99 18.28 -6.34
CA LEU A 718 18.70 17.10 -6.88
C LEU A 718 17.93 15.76 -6.70
N LYS A 719 16.85 15.77 -5.89
CA LYS A 719 15.90 14.67 -5.66
C LYS A 719 14.90 14.45 -6.82
N THR A 720 14.80 15.38 -7.77
CA THR A 720 13.70 15.41 -8.77
C THR A 720 14.02 14.68 -10.06
N LEU A 721 15.08 13.86 -10.10
CA LEU A 721 15.48 13.16 -11.32
C LEU A 721 14.65 11.89 -11.60
N TYR A 722 13.81 11.42 -10.66
CA TYR A 722 13.11 10.13 -10.80
C TYR A 722 11.66 10.07 -10.26
N LEU A 723 11.22 10.96 -9.37
CA LEU A 723 9.88 11.00 -8.77
C LEU A 723 9.54 12.43 -8.34
N ASP A 724 8.28 12.85 -8.48
CA ASP A 724 7.77 14.11 -7.91
C ASP A 724 7.57 13.94 -6.39
N PRO A 725 8.30 14.69 -5.53
CA PRO A 725 8.22 14.54 -4.07
C PRO A 725 6.81 14.71 -3.51
N GLU A 726 5.99 15.60 -4.07
CA GLU A 726 4.60 15.86 -3.62
C GLU A 726 3.69 14.63 -3.78
N MET A 727 4.02 13.69 -4.68
CA MET A 727 3.16 12.55 -4.99
C MET A 727 3.42 11.29 -4.15
N VAL A 728 4.56 11.22 -3.47
CA VAL A 728 4.97 10.04 -2.69
C VAL A 728 5.34 10.37 -1.24
N GLU A 729 5.45 11.65 -0.90
CA GLU A 729 5.78 12.07 0.45
C GLU A 729 4.76 11.59 1.48
N ASP A 730 3.48 11.53 1.13
CA ASP A 730 2.42 11.08 2.04
C ASP A 730 2.33 9.56 2.22
N ALA A 731 3.19 8.78 1.56
CA ALA A 731 3.23 7.34 1.77
C ALA A 731 3.96 7.01 3.10
N PRO A 732 3.31 6.47 4.16
CA PRO A 732 3.97 5.99 5.37
C PRO A 732 5.29 5.23 5.21
N ILE A 733 5.56 4.45 4.16
CA ILE A 733 6.90 3.85 3.98
C ILE A 733 7.95 4.89 3.62
N VAL A 734 7.61 5.84 2.76
CA VAL A 734 8.48 6.96 2.40
C VAL A 734 8.67 7.83 3.64
N GLN A 735 7.59 8.14 4.37
CA GLN A 735 7.65 8.84 5.65
C GLN A 735 8.49 8.09 6.69
N LEU A 736 8.38 6.77 6.77
CA LEU A 736 9.14 5.94 7.71
C LEU A 736 10.61 5.90 7.32
N VAL A 737 10.94 5.69 6.05
CA VAL A 737 12.34 5.73 5.58
C VAL A 737 12.94 7.12 5.78
N GLN A 738 12.19 8.17 5.46
CA GLN A 738 12.61 9.56 5.69
C GLN A 738 12.77 9.85 7.18
N LEU A 739 11.85 9.38 8.03
CA LEU A 739 11.93 9.52 9.48
C LEU A 739 13.15 8.77 10.02
N LEU A 740 13.36 7.51 9.62
CA LEU A 740 14.53 6.73 10.03
C LEU A 740 15.84 7.40 9.56
N ALA A 741 15.89 7.90 8.33
CA ALA A 741 17.03 8.64 7.83
C ALA A 741 17.25 9.96 8.61
N HIS A 742 16.17 10.68 8.91
CA HIS A 742 16.19 11.89 9.72
C HIS A 742 16.72 11.61 11.13
N GLN A 743 16.23 10.56 11.79
CA GLN A 743 16.63 10.18 13.14
C GLN A 743 18.08 9.68 13.23
N LEU A 744 18.57 8.96 12.21
CA LEU A 744 19.92 8.37 12.23
C LEU A 744 21.01 9.31 11.70
N PHE A 745 20.67 10.17 10.74
CA PHE A 745 21.65 10.98 10.01
C PHE A 745 21.40 12.50 10.08
N GLY A 746 20.25 12.96 10.59
CA GLY A 746 19.90 14.38 10.65
C GLY A 746 20.92 15.22 11.42
N TRP A 747 21.41 14.69 12.54
CA TRP A 747 22.43 15.34 13.37
C TRP A 747 23.77 15.51 12.63
N GLN A 748 24.23 14.47 11.93
CA GLN A 748 25.46 14.50 11.17
C GLN A 748 25.33 15.46 9.98
N MET A 749 24.18 15.43 9.29
CA MET A 749 23.90 16.38 8.21
C MET A 749 23.90 17.83 8.71
N TYR A 750 23.39 18.08 9.93
CA TYR A 750 23.44 19.39 10.57
C TYR A 750 24.88 19.83 10.84
N LEU A 751 25.71 18.95 11.42
CA LEU A 751 27.10 19.29 11.71
C LEU A 751 27.92 19.53 10.44
N PHE A 752 27.80 18.68 9.41
CA PHE A 752 28.60 18.80 8.19
C PHE A 752 28.12 19.90 7.23
N PHE A 753 26.82 20.16 7.18
CA PHE A 753 26.23 20.99 6.11
C PHE A 753 25.31 22.11 6.63
N ASN A 754 25.10 22.22 7.94
CA ASN A 754 24.19 23.20 8.56
C ASN A 754 22.76 23.14 7.96
N VAL A 755 22.28 21.92 7.66
CA VAL A 755 20.90 21.70 7.17
C VAL A 755 19.89 22.12 8.22
N SER A 756 18.65 22.44 7.81
CA SER A 756 17.55 22.94 8.67
C SER A 756 17.72 24.35 9.25
N ALA A 757 18.83 25.04 8.98
CA ALA A 757 19.04 26.43 9.37
C ALA A 757 18.43 27.41 8.34
N GLY A 758 18.01 28.59 8.81
CA GLY A 758 17.46 29.65 7.96
C GLY A 758 18.50 30.25 7.02
N VAL A 759 18.04 30.82 5.90
CA VAL A 759 18.91 31.32 4.82
C VAL A 759 19.87 32.44 5.25
N LYS A 760 19.52 33.24 6.27
CA LYS A 760 20.31 34.35 6.85
C LYS A 760 20.90 34.00 8.23
N SER A 761 21.01 32.72 8.56
CA SER A 761 21.58 32.25 9.82
C SER A 761 23.13 32.35 9.87
N LYS A 762 23.76 32.44 8.69
CA LYS A 762 25.21 32.55 8.48
C LYS A 762 25.75 33.94 8.85
N GLN A 763 26.99 34.01 9.31
CA GLN A 763 27.69 35.27 9.61
C GLN A 763 28.35 35.89 8.37
N ARG A 764 28.56 35.10 7.31
CA ARG A 764 29.19 35.49 6.05
C ARG A 764 28.48 34.79 4.89
N ASP A 765 28.43 35.43 3.73
CA ASP A 765 27.90 34.83 2.52
C ASP A 765 28.92 33.84 1.94
N GLU A 766 28.50 32.59 1.84
CA GLU A 766 29.32 31.47 1.39
C GLU A 766 28.41 30.33 0.93
N SER A 767 28.88 29.59 -0.07
CA SER A 767 28.15 28.49 -0.71
C SER A 767 28.93 27.17 -0.71
N ASN A 768 30.24 27.19 -0.42
CA ASN A 768 31.03 25.97 -0.31
C ASN A 768 30.59 25.15 0.90
N TRP A 769 30.20 23.89 0.66
CA TRP A 769 29.71 22.97 1.68
C TRP A 769 30.65 22.83 2.89
N TRP A 770 31.97 22.78 2.69
CA TRP A 770 32.93 22.64 3.79
C TRP A 770 32.97 23.90 4.66
N ARG A 771 32.74 25.08 4.05
CA ARG A 771 32.65 26.35 4.77
C ARG A 771 31.32 26.54 5.50
N LEU A 772 30.41 25.55 5.44
CA LEU A 772 29.19 25.48 6.25
C LEU A 772 29.31 24.46 7.40
N SER A 773 30.41 23.72 7.47
CA SER A 773 30.66 22.68 8.46
C SER A 773 30.90 23.26 9.86
N HIS A 774 30.44 22.55 10.89
CA HIS A 774 30.73 22.81 12.30
C HIS A 774 32.15 22.40 12.72
N PHE A 775 32.86 21.69 11.84
CA PHE A 775 34.25 21.23 12.03
C PHE A 775 35.28 22.10 11.31
N GLU A 776 34.85 23.19 10.65
CA GLU A 776 35.75 24.09 9.94
C GLU A 776 35.94 25.38 10.76
N PRO A 777 37.14 25.66 11.30
CA PRO A 777 37.40 26.84 12.11
C PRO A 777 37.03 28.17 11.46
N ARG A 778 37.08 28.26 10.13
CA ARG A 778 36.71 29.47 9.38
C ARG A 778 35.32 29.39 8.73
N SER A 779 34.47 28.46 9.21
CA SER A 779 33.11 28.28 8.72
C SER A 779 32.32 29.58 8.75
N ALA A 780 31.54 29.84 7.70
CA ALA A 780 30.64 30.98 7.58
C ALA A 780 29.52 30.95 8.63
N VAL A 781 29.31 29.79 9.27
CA VAL A 781 28.44 29.67 10.44
C VAL A 781 28.99 30.47 11.61
N PHE A 782 30.30 30.65 11.79
CA PHE A 782 30.89 31.30 12.97
C PHE A 782 31.63 32.60 12.65
N ARG A 783 31.85 33.43 13.68
CA ARG A 783 32.70 34.62 13.57
C ARG A 783 34.17 34.22 13.50
N LEU A 784 35.01 35.01 12.85
CA LEU A 784 36.43 34.67 12.69
C LEU A 784 37.20 34.61 14.02
N ASN A 785 36.76 35.35 15.04
CA ASN A 785 37.33 35.30 16.38
C ASN A 785 36.91 34.05 17.18
N GLU A 786 35.94 33.27 16.70
CA GLU A 786 35.50 32.01 17.31
C GLU A 786 36.33 30.81 16.82
N ALA A 787 37.12 30.97 15.76
CA ALA A 787 37.85 29.89 15.08
C ALA A 787 38.71 29.02 16.01
N VAL A 788 39.39 29.62 16.99
CA VAL A 788 40.23 28.88 17.95
C VAL A 788 39.39 27.91 18.79
N TYR A 789 38.17 28.28 19.16
CA TYR A 789 37.28 27.42 19.93
C TYR A 789 36.69 26.28 19.08
N ILE A 790 36.46 26.52 17.79
CA ILE A 790 36.08 25.45 16.85
C ILE A 790 37.21 24.42 16.77
N ALA A 791 38.45 24.88 16.58
CA ALA A 791 39.62 23.98 16.57
C ALA A 791 39.81 23.22 17.90
N LEU A 792 39.49 23.84 19.05
CA LEU A 792 39.46 23.14 20.34
C LEU A 792 38.40 22.04 20.38
N SER A 793 37.23 22.26 19.79
CA SER A 793 36.19 21.23 19.69
C SER A 793 36.66 20.04 18.86
N ASP A 794 37.28 20.33 17.70
CA ASP A 794 37.83 19.30 16.82
C ASP A 794 38.95 18.50 17.51
N LEU A 795 39.78 19.16 18.32
CA LEU A 795 40.78 18.50 19.17
C LEU A 795 40.11 17.52 20.14
N GLY A 796 39.02 17.91 20.79
CA GLY A 796 38.28 17.04 21.72
C GLY A 796 37.72 15.78 21.05
N ILE A 797 37.18 15.93 19.83
CA ILE A 797 36.74 14.80 19.00
C ILE A 797 37.94 13.93 18.60
N GLY A 798 39.04 14.55 18.17
CA GLY A 798 40.29 13.85 17.86
C GLY A 798 40.78 12.98 19.02
N LEU A 799 40.81 13.52 20.23
CA LEU A 799 41.18 12.78 21.44
C LEU A 799 40.25 11.59 21.71
N THR A 800 38.96 11.77 21.52
CA THR A 800 37.97 10.69 21.69
C THR A 800 38.14 9.60 20.62
N MET A 801 38.33 9.97 19.35
CA MET A 801 38.64 9.01 18.28
C MET A 801 39.93 8.24 18.55
N THR A 802 40.97 8.91 19.03
CA THR A 802 42.23 8.27 19.43
C THR A 802 42.01 7.30 20.58
N ALA A 803 41.22 7.67 21.60
CA ALA A 803 40.88 6.78 22.71
C ALA A 803 40.09 5.54 22.25
N LEU A 804 39.12 5.70 21.34
CA LEU A 804 38.35 4.58 20.76
C LEU A 804 39.22 3.67 19.89
N TYR A 805 40.17 4.25 19.14
CA TYR A 805 41.15 3.48 18.38
C TYR A 805 42.03 2.64 19.32
N PHE A 806 42.58 3.23 20.39
CA PHE A 806 43.33 2.48 21.40
C PHE A 806 42.47 1.42 22.11
N ALA A 807 41.21 1.71 22.43
CA ALA A 807 40.32 0.70 22.98
C ALA A 807 40.14 -0.48 22.00
N SER A 808 40.02 -0.19 20.69
CA SER A 808 39.82 -1.23 19.67
C SER A 808 41.02 -2.18 19.53
N THR A 809 42.24 -1.73 19.84
CA THR A 809 43.43 -2.60 19.85
C THR A 809 43.49 -3.49 21.08
N VAL A 810 42.78 -3.16 22.16
CA VAL A 810 42.76 -3.93 23.42
C VAL A 810 41.58 -4.90 23.48
N ILE A 811 40.36 -4.44 23.19
CA ILE A 811 39.12 -5.24 23.34
C ILE A 811 38.50 -5.66 22.00
N GLY A 812 39.13 -5.29 20.89
CA GLY A 812 38.66 -5.60 19.54
C GLY A 812 37.62 -4.62 19.01
N TRP A 813 37.69 -4.35 17.70
CA TRP A 813 36.74 -3.46 17.01
C TRP A 813 35.26 -3.87 17.15
N PRO A 814 34.85 -5.16 17.04
CA PRO A 814 33.45 -5.54 17.21
C PRO A 814 32.90 -5.17 18.59
N THR A 815 33.73 -5.28 19.63
CA THR A 815 33.35 -4.90 21.00
C THR A 815 33.21 -3.40 21.11
N VAL A 816 34.15 -2.61 20.60
CA VAL A 816 34.05 -1.13 20.60
C VAL A 816 32.82 -0.65 19.82
N PHE A 817 32.51 -1.29 18.69
CA PHE A 817 31.32 -0.98 17.92
C PHE A 817 30.05 -1.16 18.75
N LEU A 818 29.89 -2.31 19.43
CA LEU A 818 28.72 -2.58 20.27
C LEU A 818 28.70 -1.74 21.55
N LEU A 819 29.87 -1.48 22.14
CA LEU A 819 30.02 -0.80 23.42
C LEU A 819 29.81 0.71 23.32
N TYR A 820 30.20 1.32 22.20
CA TYR A 820 30.23 2.78 22.01
C TYR A 820 29.42 3.25 20.79
N ILE A 821 29.65 2.66 19.61
CA ILE A 821 29.02 3.15 18.36
C ILE A 821 27.50 2.92 18.36
N VAL A 822 27.02 1.77 18.85
CA VAL A 822 25.58 1.51 18.97
C VAL A 822 24.88 2.49 19.93
N PRO A 823 25.35 2.68 21.19
CA PRO A 823 24.81 3.74 22.06
C PRO A 823 24.88 5.14 21.45
N TYR A 824 25.96 5.46 20.72
CA TYR A 824 26.13 6.76 20.07
C TYR A 824 25.01 7.07 19.06
N PHE A 825 24.59 6.09 18.25
CA PHE A 825 23.42 6.26 17.38
C PHE A 825 22.11 6.46 18.14
N TRP A 826 21.97 5.85 19.32
CA TRP A 826 20.82 6.12 20.19
C TRP A 826 20.84 7.55 20.75
N VAL A 827 22.00 8.05 21.17
CA VAL A 827 22.14 9.46 21.61
C VAL A 827 21.70 10.42 20.51
N HIS A 828 22.11 10.15 19.26
CA HIS A 828 21.72 10.96 18.11
C HIS A 828 20.23 10.90 17.83
N HIS A 829 19.64 9.71 17.84
CA HIS A 829 18.20 9.55 17.68
C HIS A 829 17.46 10.38 18.73
N TRP A 830 17.82 10.26 20.00
CA TRP A 830 17.16 11.03 21.06
C TRP A 830 17.35 12.54 20.89
N LEU A 831 18.57 12.97 20.55
CA LEU A 831 18.84 14.39 20.30
C LEU A 831 17.94 14.95 19.19
N VAL A 832 17.88 14.27 18.04
CA VAL A 832 17.06 14.70 16.91
C VAL A 832 15.57 14.62 17.25
N ALA A 833 15.11 13.53 17.86
CA ALA A 833 13.69 13.34 18.17
C ALA A 833 13.16 14.35 19.18
N ILE A 834 13.90 14.58 20.28
CA ILE A 834 13.50 15.51 21.35
C ILE A 834 13.43 16.92 20.80
N THR A 835 14.52 17.39 20.16
CA THR A 835 14.59 18.75 19.63
C THR A 835 13.60 18.96 18.48
N TYR A 836 13.38 17.97 17.61
CA TYR A 836 12.35 18.06 16.57
C TYR A 836 10.95 18.25 17.17
N LEU A 837 10.57 17.44 18.16
CA LEU A 837 9.26 17.51 18.81
C LEU A 837 9.03 18.79 19.61
N HIS A 838 10.10 19.35 20.17
CA HIS A 838 10.04 20.62 20.89
C HIS A 838 9.74 21.81 19.98
N HIS A 839 10.26 21.78 18.76
CA HIS A 839 10.23 22.91 17.82
C HIS A 839 9.19 22.76 16.71
N ASN A 840 8.47 21.63 16.66
CA ASN A 840 7.46 21.36 15.64
C ASN A 840 6.18 20.86 16.30
N HIS A 841 5.09 21.59 16.08
CA HIS A 841 3.74 21.22 16.49
C HIS A 841 2.72 21.99 15.64
N PRO A 842 1.57 21.40 15.26
CA PRO A 842 0.55 22.09 14.47
C PRO A 842 0.05 23.40 15.11
N ASP A 843 0.01 23.45 16.45
CA ASP A 843 -0.51 24.60 17.19
C ASP A 843 0.51 25.74 17.43
N VAL A 844 1.80 25.54 17.09
CA VAL A 844 2.83 26.60 17.27
C VAL A 844 3.25 27.21 15.94
N HIS A 845 3.31 28.54 15.90
CA HIS A 845 3.67 29.30 14.70
C HIS A 845 5.18 29.47 14.53
N HIS A 846 5.60 29.58 13.28
CA HIS A 846 6.85 30.26 12.93
C HIS A 846 6.56 31.72 12.54
N TYR A 847 7.57 32.60 12.49
CA TYR A 847 7.34 34.02 12.25
C TYR A 847 8.22 34.59 11.14
N THR A 848 7.62 35.48 10.34
CA THR A 848 8.36 36.30 9.37
C THR A 848 9.25 37.31 10.10
N PRO A 849 10.25 37.91 9.43
CA PRO A 849 11.14 38.90 10.07
C PRO A 849 10.39 40.06 10.73
N GLU A 850 9.24 40.46 10.20
CA GLU A 850 8.41 41.56 10.69
C GLU A 850 7.49 41.13 11.84
N GLY A 851 7.04 39.87 11.85
CA GLY A 851 6.14 39.32 12.86
C GLY A 851 6.83 38.80 14.13
N TRP A 852 8.14 38.53 14.03
CA TRP A 852 8.93 37.87 15.07
C TRP A 852 9.31 38.80 16.22
N THR A 853 9.23 38.29 17.44
CA THR A 853 9.86 38.86 18.65
C THR A 853 10.49 37.74 19.47
N PHE A 854 11.40 38.06 20.39
CA PHE A 854 12.04 37.06 21.24
C PHE A 854 11.03 36.19 22.00
N VAL A 855 10.02 36.81 22.63
CA VAL A 855 9.00 36.08 23.41
C VAL A 855 8.14 35.19 22.51
N LYS A 856 7.68 35.71 21.37
CA LYS A 856 6.91 34.92 20.39
C LYS A 856 7.68 33.71 19.89
N GLY A 857 8.96 33.89 19.59
CA GLY A 857 9.86 32.81 19.18
C GLY A 857 10.02 31.76 20.28
N ALA A 858 10.41 32.18 21.49
CA ALA A 858 10.62 31.27 22.61
C ALA A 858 9.36 30.46 22.99
N LEU A 859 8.17 31.08 22.88
CA LEU A 859 6.88 30.41 23.10
C LEU A 859 6.41 29.54 21.93
N ALA A 860 7.07 29.60 20.76
CA ALA A 860 6.84 28.67 19.66
C ALA A 860 7.56 27.32 19.89
N THR A 861 7.57 26.87 21.14
CA THR A 861 8.09 25.58 21.58
C THR A 861 7.05 24.87 22.43
N VAL A 862 7.16 23.54 22.55
CA VAL A 862 6.15 22.72 23.24
C VAL A 862 6.81 21.82 24.28
N ASP A 863 6.31 21.84 25.51
CA ASP A 863 6.72 20.90 26.56
C ASP A 863 6.08 19.53 26.34
N ARG A 864 6.83 18.44 26.55
CA ARG A 864 6.35 17.06 26.34
C ARG A 864 6.58 16.21 27.58
N ASP A 865 5.62 15.34 27.92
CA ASP A 865 5.79 14.37 29.01
C ASP A 865 6.47 13.08 28.51
N PHE A 866 7.62 12.75 29.09
CA PHE A 866 8.36 11.51 28.81
C PHE A 866 8.54 10.64 30.06
N GLY A 867 7.66 10.82 31.04
CA GLY A 867 7.59 10.07 32.27
C GLY A 867 8.91 10.04 33.01
N TRP A 868 9.23 8.86 33.57
CA TRP A 868 10.43 8.69 34.38
C TRP A 868 11.73 8.91 33.61
N VAL A 869 11.79 8.54 32.33
CA VAL A 869 12.99 8.71 31.50
C VAL A 869 13.28 10.19 31.29
N GLY A 870 12.27 10.99 30.94
CA GLY A 870 12.39 12.45 30.81
C GLY A 870 12.94 13.09 32.07
N ARG A 871 12.28 12.83 33.21
CA ARG A 871 12.62 13.47 34.49
C ARG A 871 13.93 13.00 35.11
N SER A 872 14.25 11.71 34.97
CA SER A 872 15.39 11.11 35.71
C SER A 872 16.65 10.97 34.89
N LEU A 873 16.53 10.60 33.61
CA LEU A 873 17.67 10.37 32.71
C LEU A 873 17.93 11.56 31.79
N PHE A 874 16.89 12.22 31.28
CA PHE A 874 17.03 13.41 30.44
C PHE A 874 16.95 14.73 31.23
N HIS A 875 17.04 14.65 32.55
CA HIS A 875 17.15 15.83 33.42
C HIS A 875 16.00 16.85 33.23
N GLY A 876 14.82 16.41 32.82
CA GLY A 876 13.62 17.26 32.67
C GLY A 876 13.64 18.20 31.46
N ILE A 877 14.67 18.18 30.60
CA ILE A 877 14.75 19.08 29.43
C ILE A 877 13.54 18.91 28.50
N ILE A 878 12.97 17.71 28.44
CA ILE A 878 11.83 17.42 27.59
C ILE A 878 10.53 18.02 28.14
N ASP A 879 10.40 18.03 29.46
CA ASP A 879 9.24 18.47 30.22
C ASP A 879 9.20 19.99 30.45
N THR A 880 10.34 20.69 30.32
CA THR A 880 10.48 22.12 30.67
C THR A 880 11.25 22.92 29.61
N HIS A 881 11.00 22.66 28.34
CA HIS A 881 11.72 23.27 27.22
C HIS A 881 11.27 24.72 26.93
N VAL A 882 10.00 25.05 27.16
CA VAL A 882 9.48 26.42 26.97
C VAL A 882 10.21 27.40 27.90
N VAL A 883 10.29 27.08 29.20
CA VAL A 883 11.03 27.91 30.16
C VAL A 883 12.53 27.92 29.84
N HIS A 884 13.06 26.82 29.32
CA HIS A 884 14.44 26.73 28.87
C HIS A 884 14.74 27.71 27.73
N HIS A 885 13.83 27.89 26.77
CA HIS A 885 13.99 28.90 25.71
C HIS A 885 13.86 30.33 26.19
N LEU A 886 12.95 30.59 27.13
CA LEU A 886 12.79 31.93 27.73
C LEU A 886 13.99 32.31 28.61
N PHE A 887 14.48 31.36 29.40
CA PHE A 887 15.51 31.58 30.42
C PHE A 887 16.50 30.41 30.48
N PRO A 888 17.38 30.23 29.47
CA PRO A 888 18.28 29.07 29.36
C PRO A 888 19.33 28.97 30.47
N ARG A 889 19.46 30.01 31.31
CA ARG A 889 20.39 30.05 32.47
C ARG A 889 19.79 29.45 33.74
N ILE A 890 18.50 29.09 33.74
CA ILE A 890 17.89 28.36 34.85
C ILE A 890 18.40 26.92 34.79
N PRO A 891 19.02 26.39 35.86
CA PRO A 891 19.47 25.00 35.89
C PRO A 891 18.26 24.06 35.81
N PHE A 892 18.41 22.98 35.05
CA PHE A 892 17.37 21.97 34.85
C PHE A 892 16.64 21.50 36.13
N TYR A 893 17.35 21.35 37.26
CA TYR A 893 16.75 20.90 38.52
C TYR A 893 15.93 21.98 39.26
N LYS A 894 15.82 23.18 38.70
CA LYS A 894 14.91 24.26 39.12
C LYS A 894 13.94 24.66 37.99
N ALA A 895 14.03 24.03 36.82
CA ALA A 895 13.23 24.38 35.66
C ALA A 895 11.74 24.05 35.87
N GLU A 896 11.41 22.95 36.56
CA GLU A 896 10.03 22.59 36.89
C GLU A 896 9.34 23.67 37.73
N GLU A 897 10.01 24.16 38.78
CA GLU A 897 9.51 25.26 39.61
C GLU A 897 9.30 26.54 38.79
N ALA A 898 10.22 26.85 37.88
CA ALA A 898 10.10 28.00 37.00
C ALA A 898 8.96 27.84 35.98
N THR A 899 8.75 26.64 35.43
CA THR A 899 7.63 26.32 34.53
C THR A 899 6.29 26.50 35.23
N GLU A 900 6.13 25.98 36.45
CA GLU A 900 4.89 26.15 37.22
C GLU A 900 4.60 27.62 37.55
N ALA A 901 5.64 28.43 37.75
CA ALA A 901 5.48 29.87 38.01
C ALA A 901 5.00 30.67 36.78
N ILE A 902 5.41 30.28 35.56
CA ILE A 902 5.04 31.01 34.33
C ILE A 902 3.72 30.55 33.71
N LYS A 903 3.26 29.31 33.98
CA LYS A 903 2.00 28.77 33.44
C LYS A 903 0.79 29.70 33.64
N PRO A 904 0.54 30.27 34.85
CA PRO A 904 -0.57 31.20 35.06
C PRO A 904 -0.42 32.52 34.30
N VAL A 905 0.81 32.96 34.03
CA VAL A 905 1.09 34.22 33.31
C VAL A 905 0.88 34.04 31.80
N LEU A 906 1.20 32.87 31.28
CA LEU A 906 1.09 32.56 29.85
C LEU A 906 -0.32 32.11 29.44
N GLY A 907 -1.05 31.42 30.32
CA GLY A 907 -2.40 30.93 30.02
C GLY A 907 -2.43 30.10 28.74
N ASP A 908 -3.25 30.49 27.77
CA ASP A 908 -3.41 29.82 26.48
C ASP A 908 -2.15 29.87 25.58
N LEU A 909 -1.15 30.69 25.91
CA LEU A 909 0.13 30.75 25.19
C LEU A 909 1.10 29.61 25.54
N TYR A 910 0.83 28.88 26.62
CA TYR A 910 1.68 27.77 27.04
C TYR A 910 1.17 26.46 26.43
N HIS A 911 2.01 25.84 25.59
CA HIS A 911 1.68 24.57 24.92
C HIS A 911 2.41 23.39 25.59
N CYS A 912 1.63 22.36 25.93
CA CYS A 912 2.13 21.09 26.46
C CYS A 912 1.34 19.93 25.87
N GLU A 913 2.02 18.82 25.57
CA GLU A 913 1.43 17.63 24.97
C GLU A 913 1.79 16.36 25.78
N GLN A 914 0.78 15.53 26.06
CA GLN A 914 0.89 14.37 26.94
C GLN A 914 0.68 13.02 26.24
N SER A 915 0.53 13.00 24.91
CA SER A 915 0.39 11.76 24.14
C SER A 915 1.70 10.95 24.07
N SER A 916 1.66 9.73 23.50
CA SER A 916 2.85 8.87 23.46
C SER A 916 3.94 9.46 22.55
N PHE A 917 5.20 9.44 23.02
CA PHE A 917 6.34 10.01 22.29
C PHE A 917 6.49 9.48 20.85
N ILE A 918 6.35 8.16 20.64
CA ILE A 918 6.46 7.57 19.31
C ILE A 918 5.28 7.99 18.43
N GLY A 919 4.08 8.08 19.00
CA GLY A 919 2.90 8.57 18.29
C GLY A 919 3.05 10.04 17.89
N GLN A 920 3.59 10.88 18.77
CA GLN A 920 3.89 12.29 18.49
C GLN A 920 4.97 12.43 17.42
N LEU A 921 6.08 11.69 17.54
CA LEU A 921 7.17 11.75 16.57
C LEU A 921 6.66 11.39 15.17
N TRP A 922 5.82 10.37 15.07
CA TRP A 922 5.18 10.00 13.82
C TRP A 922 4.23 11.10 13.33
N SER A 923 3.27 11.51 14.15
CA SER A 923 2.26 12.51 13.80
C SER A 923 2.90 13.82 13.33
N THR A 924 3.74 14.43 14.16
CA THR A 924 4.44 15.68 13.85
C THR A 924 5.27 15.54 12.58
N PHE A 925 6.00 14.43 12.39
CA PHE A 925 6.80 14.23 11.18
C PHE A 925 5.94 14.12 9.91
N THR A 926 4.75 13.53 10.01
CA THR A 926 3.85 13.38 8.87
C THR A 926 3.02 14.63 8.58
N THR A 927 2.66 15.43 9.58
CA THR A 927 1.78 16.59 9.41
C THR A 927 2.52 17.92 9.30
N CYS A 928 3.66 18.09 9.98
CA CYS A 928 4.42 19.34 9.96
C CYS A 928 5.43 19.36 8.80
N LYS A 929 4.95 19.51 7.56
CA LYS A 929 5.77 19.49 6.33
C LYS A 929 6.26 20.85 5.88
N TYR A 930 5.34 21.79 5.76
CA TYR A 930 5.60 23.15 5.33
C TYR A 930 4.65 24.13 5.99
N VAL A 931 5.03 25.40 5.94
CA VAL A 931 4.25 26.50 6.54
C VAL A 931 3.77 27.49 5.47
N GLU A 932 2.63 28.13 5.76
CA GLU A 932 2.09 29.25 4.99
C GLU A 932 1.71 30.41 5.92
N ASN A 933 1.54 31.62 5.38
CA ASN A 933 1.12 32.79 6.18
C ASN A 933 -0.23 32.49 6.85
N ASP A 934 -0.33 32.74 8.14
CA ASP A 934 -1.59 32.61 8.86
C ASP A 934 -2.50 33.82 8.53
N PRO A 935 -3.68 33.61 7.91
CA PRO A 935 -4.58 34.71 7.59
C PRO A 935 -5.17 35.39 8.83
N LYS A 936 -5.11 34.76 10.01
CA LYS A 936 -5.68 35.27 11.27
C LYS A 936 -4.67 36.06 12.11
N VAL A 937 -3.36 35.81 11.93
CA VAL A 937 -2.30 36.39 12.76
C VAL A 937 -1.21 36.99 11.86
N PRO A 938 -1.19 38.33 11.67
CA PRO A 938 -0.19 38.99 10.81
C PRO A 938 1.25 38.67 11.22
N GLY A 939 2.07 38.24 10.24
CA GLY A 939 3.48 37.91 10.44
C GLY A 939 3.75 36.54 11.08
N ALA A 940 2.69 35.77 11.40
CA ALA A 940 2.79 34.37 11.82
C ALA A 940 2.61 33.43 10.61
N MET A 941 3.26 32.28 10.68
CA MET A 941 3.26 31.21 9.69
C MET A 941 2.75 29.95 10.37
N ARG A 942 1.65 29.40 9.86
CA ARG A 942 1.02 28.18 10.40
C ARG A 942 1.42 26.97 9.57
N TRP A 943 1.42 25.79 10.19
CA TRP A 943 1.53 24.53 9.48
C TRP A 943 0.32 24.29 8.59
N VAL A 944 0.54 23.68 7.44
CA VAL A 944 -0.53 23.26 6.52
C VAL A 944 -0.83 21.78 6.77
N GLU A 945 -2.10 21.47 6.97
CA GLU A 945 -2.61 20.10 7.16
C GLU A 945 -2.66 19.29 5.87
#